data_AF-A0AAD5XLI3-F1
#
_entry.id   AF-A0AAD5XLI3-F1
#
_cell.length_a   1.000
_cell.length_b   1.000
_cell.length_c   1.000
_cell.angle_alpha   90.00
_cell.angle_beta   90.00
_cell.angle_gamma   90.00
#
_symmetry.space_group_name_H-M   'P 1'
#
loop_
_entity.id
_entity.type
_entity.pdbx_description
1 polymer ?
#
loop_
_entity_poly.entity_id
_entity_poly.type
_entity_poly.pdbx_seq_one_letter_code
_entity_poly.pdbx_strand_id
1 'polypeptide(L)'
;MSTQPDLKLIVSILAAPPFSKHYSAIQLHDEVPIVQLMQLISDAIATIEEANPQSRHQKVDMRNEDPEESVVRIASFLQLLKYKAGDMDVFCQKMLDGDRTTILAVLHFLLKDLALHKKRAYLAPFLASVDVPAEFGHDEVTADLMRQVEELQEQFKETHKTVDSVRGSGNSAALLKKEIQQLEDEKQQVQSKISKIRKRVEEIPQHESWLQAAKSLRLEQENETQMAERIKEQKNQTAQAENRYTAALQELKDARAAIASGGPDALYAKMEEDNKMNRYLCTENLPKQLEESKAHLRELKRVLAEPAMGMQDLGALESEIRQLNEDIAKLAEQRLAKTTKGDDKLALFRQQAAIILRKKEGTTVRLAAANEEVNQLLAELEKKKEASAAQGARMPKGEEFKRYVAELRTKSTVYKRKKAELSSLTAEFGVLQRSEEILRSKQQGMEDSLTAMEKRHGVAGFHAAQETLEKVSERKAEVDEAKGRTLEEISAIITKLTNNINEKKNQLSPVIQELRTLRTQYSDLESDYNDRKRVYDATMAGLDSEALQLEHEVKTYRQDIQNDQSRYHYLNMQISLADVSHDRVMQEMKSYIGGDEAFESVQKQRGFKTYRELYQKRIQEQDILGKTLREQQKEVKLKHEPNVKQLAMFQDVRKLLALKVAHNKKILSGENKKDQPARQVTQDRLVL
;
A
#
# COMPACT_ATOMS: atom_id res chain seq x y z
N MET A 1 42.72 11.31 -37.64
CA MET A 1 41.27 11.25 -37.88
C MET A 1 40.79 12.67 -38.19
N SER A 2 40.59 12.96 -39.48
CA SER A 2 40.03 14.24 -39.93
C SER A 2 38.55 14.28 -39.57
N THR A 3 38.22 14.93 -38.45
CA THR A 3 36.84 15.27 -38.13
C THR A 3 36.34 16.19 -39.23
N GLN A 4 35.49 15.69 -40.13
CA GLN A 4 34.77 16.58 -41.05
C GLN A 4 34.03 17.62 -40.20
N PRO A 5 34.18 18.92 -40.49
CA PRO A 5 33.53 19.97 -39.72
C PRO A 5 32.01 19.84 -39.87
N ASP A 6 31.28 19.75 -38.76
CA ASP A 6 29.82 19.76 -38.79
C ASP A 6 29.34 21.19 -39.09
N LEU A 7 29.10 21.46 -40.38
CA LEU A 7 28.64 22.76 -40.86
C LEU A 7 27.28 23.16 -40.28
N LYS A 8 26.42 22.19 -39.91
CA LYS A 8 25.12 22.50 -39.29
C LYS A 8 25.30 23.04 -37.88
N LEU A 9 26.24 22.46 -37.12
CA LEU A 9 26.59 22.94 -35.79
C LEU A 9 27.15 24.36 -35.86
N ILE A 10 28.11 24.62 -36.74
CA ILE A 10 28.72 25.94 -36.93
C ILE A 10 27.65 27.00 -37.24
N VAL A 11 26.77 26.72 -38.20
CA VAL A 11 25.67 27.63 -38.59
C VAL A 11 24.72 27.89 -37.42
N SER A 12 24.34 26.85 -36.68
CA SER A 12 23.41 26.99 -35.55
C SER A 12 23.97 27.85 -34.43
N ILE A 13 25.27 27.74 -34.14
CA ILE A 13 25.92 28.48 -33.06
C ILE A 13 26.23 29.92 -33.49
N LEU A 14 26.63 30.14 -34.75
CA LEU A 14 26.81 31.49 -35.29
C LEU A 14 25.49 32.27 -35.35
N ALA A 15 24.35 31.60 -35.60
CA ALA A 15 23.03 32.22 -35.58
C ALA A 15 22.55 32.57 -34.15
N ALA A 16 23.10 31.92 -33.13
CA ALA A 16 22.76 32.18 -31.73
C ALA A 16 23.56 33.37 -31.16
N PRO A 17 23.06 34.03 -30.09
CA PRO A 17 23.85 34.98 -29.32
C PRO A 17 25.09 34.29 -28.74
N PRO A 18 26.30 34.90 -28.75
CA PRO A 18 26.59 36.33 -28.95
C PRO A 18 26.92 36.77 -30.39
N PHE A 19 26.94 35.85 -31.37
CA PHE A 19 27.41 36.15 -32.73
C PHE A 19 26.32 36.73 -33.64
N SER A 20 25.09 36.22 -33.57
CA SER A 20 23.92 36.69 -34.34
C SER A 20 24.17 36.83 -35.85
N LYS A 21 24.96 35.93 -36.45
CA LYS A 21 25.26 35.89 -37.89
C LYS A 21 24.54 34.72 -38.55
N HIS A 22 23.64 35.01 -39.49
CA HIS A 22 22.85 34.00 -40.20
C HIS A 22 23.50 33.61 -41.52
N TYR A 23 24.04 32.39 -41.59
CA TYR A 23 24.58 31.79 -42.82
C TYR A 23 23.87 30.46 -43.09
N SER A 24 23.65 30.10 -44.35
CA SER A 24 23.31 28.71 -44.72
C SER A 24 24.57 27.84 -44.76
N ALA A 25 24.45 26.54 -44.52
CA ALA A 25 25.58 25.60 -44.57
C ALA A 25 26.29 25.59 -45.93
N ILE A 26 25.55 25.85 -47.01
CA ILE A 26 26.08 25.97 -48.38
C ILE A 26 26.85 27.30 -48.53
N GLN A 27 26.29 28.39 -48.04
CA GLN A 27 26.91 29.72 -48.12
C GLN A 27 28.22 29.77 -47.35
N LEU A 28 28.27 29.17 -46.16
CA LEU A 28 29.48 29.13 -45.32
C LEU A 28 30.62 28.32 -45.97
N HIS A 29 30.29 27.23 -46.68
CA HIS A 29 31.28 26.37 -47.31
C HIS A 29 31.76 26.88 -48.67
N ASP A 30 30.90 27.53 -49.48
CA ASP A 30 31.23 27.89 -50.86
C ASP A 30 31.37 29.40 -51.09
N GLU A 31 30.52 30.22 -50.49
CA GLU A 31 30.34 31.64 -50.87
C GLU A 31 31.11 32.64 -49.98
N VAL A 32 31.42 32.30 -48.71
CA VAL A 32 32.07 33.24 -47.77
C VAL A 32 33.57 33.37 -48.06
N PRO A 33 34.10 34.58 -48.37
CA PRO A 33 35.53 34.79 -48.62
C PRO A 33 36.43 34.34 -47.46
N ILE A 34 37.63 33.86 -47.76
CA ILE A 34 38.60 33.34 -46.76
C ILE A 34 38.89 34.38 -45.67
N VAL A 35 39.06 35.66 -46.05
CA VAL A 35 39.27 36.77 -45.09
C VAL A 35 38.10 36.91 -44.12
N GLN A 36 36.86 36.68 -44.57
CA GLN A 36 35.69 36.71 -43.70
C GLN A 36 35.62 35.47 -42.80
N LEU A 37 36.02 34.29 -43.27
CA LEU A 37 36.11 33.08 -42.42
C LEU A 37 37.18 33.25 -41.34
N MET A 38 38.32 33.85 -41.66
CA MET A 38 39.36 34.19 -40.69
C MET A 38 38.88 35.26 -39.69
N GLN A 39 38.08 36.23 -40.13
CA GLN A 39 37.42 37.16 -39.22
C GLN A 39 36.44 36.44 -38.28
N LEU A 40 35.69 35.44 -38.75
CA LEU A 40 34.82 34.63 -37.89
C LEU A 40 35.61 33.85 -36.83
N ILE A 41 36.81 33.36 -37.16
CA ILE A 41 37.72 32.77 -36.16
C ILE A 41 38.18 33.83 -35.15
N SER A 42 38.59 35.00 -35.62
CA SER A 42 39.00 36.12 -34.75
C SER A 42 37.86 36.54 -33.81
N ASP A 43 36.64 36.67 -34.33
CA ASP A 43 35.44 37.00 -33.55
C ASP A 43 35.12 35.87 -32.54
N ALA A 44 35.24 34.60 -32.94
CA ALA A 44 35.07 33.47 -32.03
C ALA A 44 36.10 33.49 -30.89
N ILE A 45 37.36 33.75 -31.20
CA ILE A 45 38.42 33.91 -30.19
C ILE A 45 38.13 35.10 -29.26
N ALA A 46 37.71 36.25 -29.82
CA ALA A 46 37.36 37.43 -29.04
C ALA A 46 36.20 37.17 -28.07
N THR A 47 35.18 36.41 -28.49
CA THR A 47 34.08 36.02 -27.57
C THR A 47 34.51 34.99 -26.53
N ILE A 48 35.48 34.14 -26.84
CA ILE A 48 36.04 33.16 -25.88
C ILE A 48 36.87 33.88 -24.82
N GLU A 49 37.59 34.93 -25.19
CA GLU A 49 38.48 35.69 -24.31
C GLU A 49 37.82 36.95 -23.71
N GLU A 50 36.52 37.15 -23.91
CA GLU A 50 35.75 38.32 -23.46
C GLU A 50 35.90 38.62 -21.95
N ALA A 51 36.13 37.59 -21.14
CA ALA A 51 36.32 37.72 -19.69
C ALA A 51 37.74 38.14 -19.27
N ASN A 52 38.70 38.25 -20.20
CA ASN A 52 40.08 38.64 -19.94
C ASN A 52 40.32 40.12 -20.28
N PRO A 53 40.54 41.01 -19.28
CA PRO A 53 40.79 42.43 -19.52
C PRO A 53 42.10 42.73 -20.28
N GLN A 54 43.02 41.77 -20.36
CA GLN A 54 44.32 41.90 -21.04
C GLN A 54 44.37 41.19 -22.40
N SER A 55 43.20 40.81 -22.95
CA SER A 55 43.13 40.10 -24.23
C SER A 55 43.73 40.90 -25.38
N ARG A 56 44.70 40.29 -26.08
CA ARG A 56 45.24 40.79 -27.35
C ARG A 56 44.31 40.55 -28.55
N HIS A 57 43.18 39.88 -28.33
CA HIS A 57 42.28 39.40 -29.36
C HIS A 57 40.96 40.18 -29.41
N GLN A 58 40.79 41.19 -28.54
CA GLN A 58 39.58 42.01 -28.51
C GLN A 58 39.57 43.04 -29.66
N LYS A 59 38.54 42.96 -30.54
CA LYS A 59 38.31 43.87 -31.68
C LYS A 59 39.45 43.91 -32.72
N VAL A 60 40.03 42.76 -33.05
CA VAL A 60 41.00 42.66 -34.14
C VAL A 60 40.29 42.51 -35.49
N ASP A 61 40.53 43.44 -36.41
CA ASP A 61 40.11 43.36 -37.81
C ASP A 61 41.26 42.76 -38.65
N MET A 62 41.02 41.59 -39.22
CA MET A 62 41.98 40.82 -40.01
C MET A 62 42.49 41.55 -41.26
N ARG A 63 41.86 42.67 -41.65
CA ARG A 63 42.31 43.50 -42.79
C ARG A 63 43.47 44.43 -42.44
N ASN A 64 43.71 44.67 -41.15
CA ASN A 64 44.69 45.64 -40.65
C ASN A 64 45.96 44.97 -40.08
N GLU A 65 45.98 43.64 -39.96
CA GLU A 65 47.14 42.86 -39.50
C GLU A 65 47.86 42.20 -40.68
N ASP A 66 49.15 41.94 -40.52
CA ASP A 66 49.91 41.11 -41.45
C ASP A 66 49.37 39.66 -41.39
N PRO A 67 49.08 39.00 -42.53
CA PRO A 67 48.62 37.61 -42.56
C PRO A 67 49.50 36.64 -41.76
N GLU A 68 50.82 36.83 -41.74
CA GLU A 68 51.75 36.00 -40.97
C GLU A 68 51.59 36.22 -39.46
N GLU A 69 51.48 37.47 -39.04
CA GLU A 69 51.26 37.83 -37.62
C GLU A 69 49.90 37.32 -37.12
N SER A 70 48.84 37.45 -37.92
CA SER A 70 47.51 36.95 -37.55
C SER A 70 47.48 35.43 -37.41
N VAL A 71 48.15 34.68 -38.29
CA VAL A 71 48.19 33.21 -38.21
C VAL A 71 48.98 32.76 -36.98
N VAL A 72 50.10 33.40 -36.65
CA VAL A 72 50.87 33.13 -35.41
C VAL A 72 50.04 33.45 -34.17
N ARG A 73 49.29 34.56 -34.17
CA ARG A 73 48.38 34.93 -33.08
C ARG A 73 47.26 33.91 -32.89
N ILE A 74 46.63 33.44 -33.97
CA ILE A 74 45.57 32.42 -33.91
C ILE A 74 46.17 31.07 -33.47
N ALA A 75 47.33 30.69 -34.00
CA ALA A 75 48.00 29.43 -33.67
C ALA A 75 48.41 29.35 -32.19
N SER A 76 48.97 30.42 -31.62
CA SER A 76 49.35 30.47 -30.21
C SER A 76 48.12 30.37 -29.28
N PHE A 77 47.00 31.00 -29.65
CA PHE A 77 45.74 30.85 -28.90
C PHE A 77 45.14 29.45 -29.02
N LEU A 78 45.23 28.82 -30.19
CA LEU A 78 44.78 27.43 -30.37
C LEU A 78 45.63 26.43 -29.58
N GLN A 79 46.94 26.67 -29.46
CA GLN A 79 47.81 25.89 -28.57
C GLN A 79 47.40 26.04 -27.10
N LEU A 80 47.05 27.26 -26.66
CA LEU A 80 46.52 27.52 -25.32
C LEU A 80 45.25 26.69 -25.03
N LEU A 81 44.36 26.59 -26.03
CA LEU A 81 43.14 25.77 -25.96
C LEU A 81 43.39 24.25 -26.11
N LYS A 82 44.64 23.83 -26.33
CA LYS A 82 45.08 22.46 -26.60
C LYS A 82 44.48 21.87 -27.89
N TYR A 83 44.43 22.67 -28.95
CA TYR A 83 44.06 22.19 -30.27
C TYR A 83 45.13 21.23 -30.82
N LYS A 84 44.70 20.07 -31.36
CA LYS A 84 45.61 19.05 -31.89
C LYS A 84 45.79 19.25 -33.40
N ALA A 85 46.66 20.17 -33.79
CA ALA A 85 46.94 20.47 -35.20
C ALA A 85 47.90 19.48 -35.88
N GLY A 86 48.59 18.61 -35.13
CA GLY A 86 49.71 17.84 -35.66
C GLY A 86 50.97 18.69 -35.68
N ASP A 87 51.62 18.82 -36.84
CA ASP A 87 52.77 19.72 -37.03
C ASP A 87 52.29 21.17 -37.18
N MET A 88 52.74 22.04 -36.26
CA MET A 88 52.31 23.44 -36.19
C MET A 88 52.82 24.27 -37.37
N ASP A 89 53.98 23.93 -37.93
CA ASP A 89 54.54 24.67 -39.07
C ASP A 89 53.71 24.40 -40.33
N VAL A 90 53.31 23.14 -40.53
CA VAL A 90 52.39 22.72 -41.60
C VAL A 90 51.00 23.32 -41.41
N PHE A 91 50.53 23.45 -40.17
CA PHE A 91 49.25 24.09 -39.85
C PHE A 91 49.28 25.60 -40.15
N CYS A 92 50.34 26.30 -39.76
CA CYS A 92 50.52 27.72 -40.04
C CYS A 92 50.59 27.98 -41.56
N GLN A 93 51.31 27.14 -42.32
CA GLN A 93 51.34 27.21 -43.78
C GLN A 93 49.95 27.02 -44.40
N LYS A 94 49.16 26.03 -43.95
CA LYS A 94 47.79 25.81 -44.46
C LYS A 94 46.82 26.95 -44.12
N MET A 95 47.00 27.59 -42.97
CA MET A 95 46.21 28.77 -42.59
C MET A 95 46.61 30.00 -43.40
N LEU A 96 47.90 30.15 -43.73
CA LEU A 96 48.43 31.19 -44.63
C LEU A 96 47.94 31.02 -46.08
N ASP A 97 47.96 29.79 -46.58
CA ASP A 97 47.46 29.43 -47.91
C ASP A 97 45.92 29.55 -48.04
N GLY A 98 45.22 29.75 -46.91
CA GLY A 98 43.78 29.93 -46.89
C GLY A 98 42.99 28.63 -47.10
N ASP A 99 43.54 27.48 -46.68
CA ASP A 99 42.85 26.19 -46.81
C ASP A 99 41.53 26.19 -46.02
N ARG A 100 40.44 26.25 -46.77
CA ARG A 100 39.07 26.37 -46.24
C ARG A 100 38.71 25.20 -45.32
N THR A 101 39.22 24.00 -45.59
CA THR A 101 38.93 22.82 -44.77
C THR A 101 39.55 22.93 -43.38
N THR A 102 40.78 23.45 -43.31
CA THR A 102 41.49 23.72 -42.05
C THR A 102 40.81 24.84 -41.26
N ILE A 103 40.44 25.95 -41.92
CA ILE A 103 39.74 27.08 -41.31
C ILE A 103 38.38 26.65 -40.71
N LEU A 104 37.58 25.88 -41.46
CA LEU A 104 36.30 25.37 -40.96
C LEU A 104 36.47 24.36 -39.83
N ALA A 105 37.54 23.56 -39.83
CA ALA A 105 37.86 22.66 -38.73
C ALA A 105 38.25 23.41 -37.44
N VAL A 106 38.98 24.51 -37.56
CA VAL A 106 39.30 25.41 -36.45
C VAL A 106 38.04 26.08 -35.91
N LEU A 107 37.20 26.61 -36.80
CA LEU A 107 35.93 27.26 -36.42
C LEU A 107 34.99 26.26 -35.74
N HIS A 108 34.90 25.03 -36.25
CA HIS A 108 34.15 23.95 -35.61
C HIS A 108 34.67 23.63 -34.21
N PHE A 109 35.99 23.56 -34.02
CA PHE A 109 36.59 23.31 -32.71
C PHE A 109 36.22 24.41 -31.71
N LEU A 110 36.41 25.68 -32.08
CA LEU A 110 36.13 26.82 -31.20
C LEU A 110 34.65 26.91 -30.80
N LEU A 111 33.73 26.57 -31.70
CA LEU A 111 32.29 26.70 -31.47
C LEU A 111 31.68 25.48 -30.79
N LYS A 112 32.18 24.25 -31.04
CA LYS A 112 31.59 23.02 -30.49
C LYS A 112 31.50 23.03 -28.97
N ASP A 113 32.58 23.44 -28.30
CA ASP A 113 32.67 23.45 -26.83
C ASP A 113 32.92 24.87 -26.28
N LEU A 114 32.15 25.85 -26.76
CA LEU A 114 32.36 27.28 -26.46
C LEU A 114 32.46 27.60 -24.95
N ALA A 115 31.64 26.97 -24.11
CA ALA A 115 31.70 27.15 -22.65
C ALA A 115 33.00 26.57 -22.03
N LEU A 116 33.47 25.43 -22.53
CA LEU A 116 34.74 24.83 -22.10
C LEU A 116 35.92 25.68 -22.54
N HIS A 117 35.89 26.20 -23.77
CA HIS A 117 36.93 27.08 -24.28
C HIS A 117 36.98 28.41 -23.52
N LYS A 118 35.82 29.01 -23.20
CA LYS A 118 35.74 30.19 -22.32
C LYS A 118 36.39 29.94 -20.96
N LYS A 119 36.09 28.80 -20.35
CA LYS A 119 36.68 28.39 -19.06
C LYS A 119 38.20 28.18 -19.17
N ARG A 120 38.69 27.55 -20.24
CA ARG A 120 40.14 27.35 -20.46
C ARG A 120 40.87 28.66 -20.71
N ALA A 121 40.33 29.52 -21.56
CA ALA A 121 40.89 30.84 -21.84
C ALA A 121 40.94 31.71 -20.59
N TYR A 122 39.90 31.66 -19.75
CA TYR A 122 39.88 32.36 -18.46
C TYR A 122 40.96 31.84 -17.49
N LEU A 123 41.14 30.52 -17.39
CA LEU A 123 42.09 29.92 -16.45
C LEU A 123 43.55 30.02 -16.91
N ALA A 124 43.80 30.11 -18.21
CA ALA A 124 45.13 30.06 -18.80
C ALA A 124 46.11 31.13 -18.26
N PRO A 125 45.76 32.42 -18.17
CA PRO A 125 46.65 33.44 -17.61
C PRO A 125 47.03 33.20 -16.14
N PHE A 126 46.12 32.62 -15.35
CA PHE A 126 46.33 32.40 -13.92
C PHE A 126 47.09 31.10 -13.62
N LEU A 127 47.09 30.15 -14.55
CA LEU A 127 47.72 28.83 -14.40
C LEU A 127 48.96 28.64 -15.28
N ALA A 128 49.33 29.64 -16.07
CA ALA A 128 50.56 29.61 -16.86
C ALA A 128 51.78 29.60 -15.93
N SER A 129 52.76 28.74 -16.23
CA SER A 129 54.05 28.76 -15.57
C SER A 129 54.81 30.02 -15.97
N VAL A 130 55.32 30.75 -14.98
CA VAL A 130 56.22 31.88 -15.23
C VAL A 130 57.57 31.30 -15.66
N ASP A 131 57.98 31.56 -16.90
CA ASP A 131 59.26 31.07 -17.43
C ASP A 131 60.39 31.93 -16.86
N VAL A 132 61.11 31.38 -15.87
CA VAL A 132 62.23 32.06 -15.21
C VAL A 132 63.53 31.61 -15.89
N PRO A 133 64.33 32.52 -16.48
CA PRO A 133 65.58 32.18 -17.11
C PRO A 133 66.50 31.41 -16.15
N ALA A 134 67.21 30.39 -16.66
CA ALA A 134 68.03 29.47 -15.86
C ALA A 134 69.09 30.18 -14.98
N GLU A 135 69.49 31.39 -15.34
CA GLU A 135 70.41 32.26 -14.60
C GLU A 135 69.86 32.70 -13.23
N PHE A 136 68.53 32.81 -13.08
CA PHE A 136 67.84 33.21 -11.85
C PHE A 136 67.24 32.02 -11.09
N GLY A 137 67.26 30.82 -11.67
CA GLY A 137 66.72 29.61 -11.03
C GLY A 137 67.55 29.07 -9.85
N HIS A 138 68.73 29.64 -9.59
CA HIS A 138 69.59 29.29 -8.45
C HIS A 138 69.52 30.31 -7.30
N ASP A 139 68.78 31.39 -7.47
CA ASP A 139 68.53 32.38 -6.43
C ASP A 139 67.43 31.89 -5.47
N GLU A 140 67.74 31.78 -4.18
CA GLU A 140 66.83 31.27 -3.14
C GLU A 140 65.54 32.10 -3.05
N VAL A 141 65.63 33.42 -3.22
CA VAL A 141 64.47 34.32 -3.15
C VAL A 141 63.50 34.04 -4.31
N THR A 142 64.04 33.85 -5.51
CA THR A 142 63.27 33.52 -6.71
C THR A 142 62.61 32.14 -6.57
N ALA A 143 63.31 31.15 -6.01
CA ALA A 143 62.76 29.81 -5.76
C ALA A 143 61.61 29.81 -4.73
N ASP A 144 61.73 30.60 -3.65
CA ASP A 144 60.67 30.73 -2.64
C ASP A 144 59.44 31.46 -3.19
N LEU A 145 59.63 32.50 -4.01
CA LEU A 145 58.53 33.17 -4.73
C LEU A 145 57.82 32.22 -5.69
N MET A 146 58.56 31.37 -6.42
CA MET A 146 57.96 30.35 -7.30
C MET A 146 57.11 29.36 -6.52
N ARG A 147 57.58 28.88 -5.36
CA ARG A 147 56.77 28.01 -4.48
C ARG A 147 55.50 28.70 -3.98
N GLN A 148 55.58 29.97 -3.58
CA GLN A 148 54.40 30.73 -3.15
C GLN A 148 53.40 30.90 -4.30
N VAL A 149 53.86 31.14 -5.52
CA VAL A 149 52.99 31.22 -6.71
C VAL A 149 52.33 29.86 -6.98
N GLU A 150 53.06 28.75 -6.89
CA GLU A 150 52.50 27.40 -7.05
C GLU A 150 51.42 27.09 -5.99
N GLU A 151 51.66 27.44 -4.73
CA GLU A 151 50.71 27.25 -3.63
C GLU A 151 49.43 28.08 -3.84
N LEU A 152 49.57 29.36 -4.24
CA LEU A 152 48.44 30.23 -4.56
C LEU A 152 47.67 29.73 -5.79
N GLN A 153 48.36 29.20 -6.81
CA GLN A 153 47.72 28.57 -7.97
C GLN A 153 46.93 27.32 -7.57
N GLU A 154 47.40 26.52 -6.62
CA GLU A 154 46.69 25.34 -6.12
C GLU A 154 45.44 25.74 -5.32
N GLN A 155 45.56 26.72 -4.42
CA GLN A 155 44.42 27.32 -3.72
C GLN A 155 43.38 27.91 -4.69
N PHE A 156 43.83 28.57 -5.76
CA PHE A 156 42.95 29.08 -6.81
C PHE A 156 42.20 27.95 -7.55
N LYS A 157 42.85 26.83 -7.87
CA LYS A 157 42.20 25.68 -8.50
C LYS A 157 41.08 25.11 -7.63
N GLU A 158 41.33 24.96 -6.32
CA GLU A 158 40.35 24.42 -5.39
C GLU A 158 39.14 25.35 -5.22
N THR A 159 39.39 26.64 -4.98
CA THR A 159 38.34 27.66 -4.84
C THR A 159 37.53 27.85 -6.13
N HIS A 160 38.17 27.86 -7.30
CA HIS A 160 37.45 27.90 -8.57
C HIS A 160 36.57 26.65 -8.77
N LYS A 161 37.05 25.46 -8.39
CA LYS A 161 36.29 24.21 -8.52
C LYS A 161 35.04 24.21 -7.62
N THR A 162 35.14 24.71 -6.39
CA THR A 162 33.98 24.81 -5.49
C THR A 162 32.96 25.82 -6.02
N VAL A 163 33.39 26.99 -6.50
CA VAL A 163 32.50 28.00 -7.08
C VAL A 163 31.77 27.49 -8.33
N ASP A 164 32.47 26.78 -9.22
CA ASP A 164 31.87 26.22 -10.44
C ASP A 164 30.81 25.16 -10.10
N SER A 165 31.06 24.32 -9.09
CA SER A 165 30.09 23.34 -8.58
C SER A 165 28.82 24.02 -8.05
N VAL A 166 28.96 25.11 -7.30
CA VAL A 166 27.82 25.84 -6.73
C VAL A 166 27.03 26.55 -7.83
N ARG A 167 27.70 27.17 -8.82
CA ARG A 167 27.03 27.82 -9.96
C ARG A 167 26.22 26.83 -10.80
N GLY A 168 26.72 25.60 -10.99
CA GLY A 168 25.98 24.53 -11.67
C GLY A 168 24.64 24.18 -11.02
N SER A 169 24.54 24.33 -9.69
CA SER A 169 23.31 24.07 -8.93
C SER A 169 22.26 25.21 -8.98
N GLY A 170 22.68 26.42 -9.35
CA GLY A 170 21.85 27.63 -9.30
C GLY A 170 20.67 27.68 -10.28
N ASN A 171 20.71 26.90 -11.36
CA ASN A 171 19.65 26.89 -12.38
C ASN A 171 18.29 26.38 -11.83
N SER A 172 18.31 25.58 -10.76
CA SER A 172 17.08 25.12 -10.09
C SER A 172 16.35 26.27 -9.37
N ALA A 173 17.08 27.27 -8.87
CA ALA A 173 16.49 28.34 -8.07
C ALA A 173 15.60 29.29 -8.91
N ALA A 174 15.95 29.52 -10.18
CA ALA A 174 15.15 30.36 -11.07
C ALA A 174 13.81 29.68 -11.46
N LEU A 175 13.84 28.36 -11.69
CA LEU A 175 12.63 27.58 -11.98
C LEU A 175 11.71 27.53 -10.76
N LEU A 176 12.26 27.25 -9.57
CA LEU A 176 11.50 27.26 -8.32
C LEU A 176 10.87 28.63 -8.03
N LYS A 177 11.59 29.73 -8.26
CA LYS A 177 11.03 31.09 -8.14
C LYS A 177 9.84 31.31 -9.07
N LYS A 178 9.92 30.82 -10.32
CA LYS A 178 8.84 30.95 -11.29
C LYS A 178 7.61 30.12 -10.87
N GLU A 179 7.83 28.91 -10.36
CA GLU A 179 6.75 28.05 -9.85
C GLU A 179 6.09 28.63 -8.59
N ILE A 180 6.88 29.18 -7.66
CA ILE A 180 6.35 29.90 -6.49
C ILE A 180 5.48 31.08 -6.93
N GLN A 181 5.95 31.90 -7.88
CA GLN A 181 5.16 33.01 -8.40
C GLN A 181 3.83 32.54 -9.01
N GLN A 182 3.86 31.45 -9.79
CA GLN A 182 2.64 30.89 -10.37
C GLN A 182 1.65 30.44 -9.28
N LEU A 183 2.13 29.73 -8.25
CA LEU A 183 1.29 29.29 -7.13
C LEU A 183 0.74 30.47 -6.31
N GLU A 184 1.51 31.55 -6.16
CA GLU A 184 1.07 32.79 -5.51
C GLU A 184 -0.04 33.48 -6.31
N ASP A 185 0.11 33.57 -7.63
CA ASP A 185 -0.91 34.13 -8.52
C ASP A 185 -2.21 33.30 -8.48
N GLU A 186 -2.10 31.96 -8.54
CA GLU A 186 -3.24 31.03 -8.42
C GLU A 186 -3.96 31.19 -7.06
N LYS A 187 -3.20 31.28 -5.96
CA LYS A 187 -3.73 31.54 -4.63
C LYS A 187 -4.49 32.86 -4.58
N GLN A 188 -3.94 33.93 -5.17
CA GLN A 188 -4.60 35.24 -5.20
C GLN A 188 -5.90 35.19 -6.01
N GLN A 189 -5.92 34.49 -7.15
CA GLN A 189 -7.13 34.27 -7.93
C GLN A 189 -8.21 33.52 -7.14
N VAL A 190 -7.84 32.45 -6.43
CA VAL A 190 -8.76 31.68 -5.58
C VAL A 190 -9.29 32.54 -4.43
N GLN A 191 -8.44 33.32 -3.76
CA GLN A 191 -8.87 34.27 -2.71
C GLN A 191 -9.82 35.34 -3.25
N SER A 192 -9.56 35.87 -4.45
CA SER A 192 -10.46 36.81 -5.13
C SER A 192 -11.82 36.17 -5.43
N LYS A 193 -11.86 34.93 -5.92
CA LYS A 193 -13.12 34.19 -6.12
C LYS A 193 -13.85 33.93 -4.79
N ILE A 194 -13.14 33.50 -3.75
CA ILE A 194 -13.72 33.26 -2.42
C ILE A 194 -14.31 34.55 -1.85
N SER A 195 -13.62 35.68 -1.93
CA SER A 195 -14.13 36.96 -1.44
C SER A 195 -15.39 37.43 -2.18
N LYS A 196 -15.44 37.25 -3.51
CA LYS A 196 -16.66 37.52 -4.32
C LYS A 196 -17.83 36.63 -3.90
N ILE A 197 -17.58 35.33 -3.66
CA ILE A 197 -18.61 34.39 -3.21
C ILE A 197 -19.07 34.71 -1.79
N ARG A 198 -18.16 35.01 -0.86
CA ARG A 198 -18.49 35.39 0.52
C ARG A 198 -19.42 36.60 0.57
N LYS A 199 -19.12 37.65 -0.19
CA LYS A 199 -20.00 38.83 -0.27
C LYS A 199 -21.44 38.47 -0.68
N ARG A 200 -21.60 37.59 -1.67
CA ARG A 200 -22.92 37.11 -2.12
C ARG A 200 -23.64 36.24 -1.09
N VAL A 201 -22.89 35.52 -0.24
CA VAL A 201 -23.44 34.63 0.77
C VAL A 201 -23.81 35.39 2.04
N GLU A 202 -23.08 36.45 2.39
CA GLU A 202 -23.38 37.34 3.53
C GLU A 202 -24.74 38.05 3.38
N GLU A 203 -25.21 38.24 2.14
CA GLU A 203 -26.55 38.78 1.83
C GLU A 203 -27.70 37.84 2.25
N ILE A 204 -27.41 36.56 2.55
CA ILE A 204 -28.42 35.56 2.91
C ILE A 204 -28.65 35.56 4.43
N PRO A 205 -29.92 35.56 4.90
CA PRO A 205 -30.23 35.39 6.32
C PRO A 205 -29.72 34.04 6.87
N GLN A 206 -29.18 34.04 8.09
CA GLN A 206 -28.60 32.84 8.74
C GLN A 206 -27.51 32.14 7.90
N HIS A 207 -26.76 32.89 7.08
CA HIS A 207 -25.74 32.35 6.19
C HIS A 207 -24.67 31.48 6.89
N GLU A 208 -24.30 31.77 8.14
CA GLU A 208 -23.33 30.94 8.88
C GLU A 208 -23.85 29.51 9.13
N SER A 209 -25.13 29.36 9.47
CA SER A 209 -25.78 28.06 9.65
C SER A 209 -25.82 27.28 8.34
N TRP A 210 -26.23 27.95 7.26
CA TRP A 210 -26.26 27.35 5.91
C TRP A 210 -24.88 26.98 5.40
N LEU A 211 -23.84 27.79 5.67
CA LEU A 211 -22.45 27.47 5.33
C LEU A 211 -21.93 26.27 6.12
N GLN A 212 -22.25 26.17 7.41
CA GLN A 212 -21.90 25.00 8.21
C GLN A 212 -22.60 23.73 7.69
N ALA A 213 -23.90 23.80 7.41
CA ALA A 213 -24.65 22.68 6.84
C ALA A 213 -24.12 22.27 5.46
N ALA A 214 -23.80 23.23 4.59
CA ALA A 214 -23.22 22.97 3.27
C ALA A 214 -21.79 22.38 3.38
N LYS A 215 -20.98 22.84 4.34
CA LYS A 215 -19.66 22.25 4.61
C LYS A 215 -19.77 20.81 5.09
N SER A 216 -20.69 20.52 6.01
CA SER A 216 -20.94 19.16 6.48
C SER A 216 -21.44 18.26 5.35
N LEU A 217 -22.41 18.71 4.55
CA LEU A 217 -22.89 17.97 3.39
C LEU A 217 -21.78 17.70 2.37
N ARG A 218 -20.93 18.69 2.07
CA ARG A 218 -19.78 18.52 1.17
C ARG A 218 -18.80 17.47 1.69
N LEU A 219 -18.50 17.49 2.99
CA LEU A 219 -17.61 16.52 3.62
C LEU A 219 -18.22 15.12 3.59
N GLU A 220 -19.51 14.97 3.87
CA GLU A 220 -20.20 13.68 3.79
C GLU A 220 -20.26 13.15 2.35
N GLN A 221 -20.51 14.01 1.36
CA GLN A 221 -20.46 13.62 -0.06
C GLN A 221 -19.05 13.21 -0.50
N GLU A 222 -18.01 13.92 -0.04
CA GLU A 222 -16.61 13.57 -0.31
C GLU A 222 -16.21 12.25 0.36
N ASN A 223 -16.71 11.99 1.58
CA ASN A 223 -16.55 10.71 2.24
C ASN A 223 -17.29 9.59 1.51
N GLU A 224 -18.53 9.84 1.07
CA GLU A 224 -19.34 8.88 0.31
C GLU A 224 -18.65 8.48 -0.99
N THR A 225 -18.12 9.45 -1.76
CA THR A 225 -17.38 9.16 -3.00
C THR A 225 -16.11 8.38 -2.74
N GLN A 226 -15.32 8.75 -1.72
CA GLN A 226 -14.12 8.01 -1.32
C GLN A 226 -14.45 6.58 -0.87
N MET A 227 -15.52 6.39 -0.09
CA MET A 227 -15.96 5.07 0.34
C MET A 227 -16.47 4.25 -0.84
N ALA A 228 -17.21 4.84 -1.78
CA ALA A 228 -17.65 4.17 -3.00
C ALA A 228 -16.47 3.73 -3.88
N GLU A 229 -15.45 4.58 -4.04
CA GLU A 229 -14.20 4.23 -4.73
C GLU A 229 -13.47 3.09 -4.03
N ARG A 230 -13.33 3.14 -2.70
CA ARG A 230 -12.71 2.06 -1.91
C ARG A 230 -13.49 0.75 -2.01
N ILE A 231 -14.82 0.79 -1.96
CA ILE A 231 -15.67 -0.40 -2.14
C ILE A 231 -15.46 -0.98 -3.54
N LYS A 232 -15.42 -0.14 -4.57
CA LYS A 232 -15.15 -0.58 -5.95
C LYS A 232 -13.76 -1.20 -6.07
N GLU A 233 -12.75 -0.60 -5.46
CA GLU A 233 -11.38 -1.11 -5.44
C GLU A 233 -11.30 -2.46 -4.71
N GLN A 234 -11.88 -2.57 -3.51
CA GLN A 234 -11.93 -3.82 -2.74
C GLN A 234 -12.68 -4.91 -3.50
N LYS A 235 -13.83 -4.61 -4.12
CA LYS A 235 -14.56 -5.57 -4.97
C LYS A 235 -13.69 -6.05 -6.14
N ASN A 236 -12.96 -5.15 -6.79
CA ASN A 236 -12.04 -5.52 -7.85
C ASN A 236 -10.88 -6.39 -7.34
N GLN A 237 -10.33 -6.08 -6.17
CA GLN A 237 -9.27 -6.89 -5.54
C GLN A 237 -9.77 -8.29 -5.17
N THR A 238 -10.95 -8.41 -4.57
CA THR A 238 -11.56 -9.70 -4.25
C THR A 238 -11.85 -10.50 -5.51
N ALA A 239 -12.44 -9.89 -6.54
CA ALA A 239 -12.69 -10.56 -7.82
C ALA A 239 -11.37 -11.02 -8.49
N GLN A 240 -10.30 -10.23 -8.41
CA GLN A 240 -8.98 -10.64 -8.90
C GLN A 240 -8.39 -11.81 -8.11
N ALA A 241 -8.54 -11.81 -6.78
CA ALA A 241 -8.09 -12.90 -5.92
C ALA A 241 -8.88 -14.19 -6.19
N GLU A 242 -10.21 -14.09 -6.34
CA GLU A 242 -11.08 -15.21 -6.73
C GLU A 242 -10.68 -15.76 -8.10
N ASN A 243 -10.44 -14.90 -9.09
CA ASN A 243 -9.99 -15.32 -10.43
C ASN A 243 -8.62 -16.03 -10.39
N ARG A 244 -7.69 -15.58 -9.53
CA ARG A 244 -6.39 -16.26 -9.34
C ARG A 244 -6.58 -17.63 -8.69
N TYR A 245 -7.47 -17.71 -7.69
CA TYR A 245 -7.78 -18.96 -7.01
C TYR A 245 -8.44 -19.97 -7.97
N THR A 246 -9.41 -19.55 -8.77
CA THR A 246 -10.05 -20.42 -9.77
C THR A 246 -9.07 -20.86 -10.86
N ALA A 247 -8.18 -19.98 -11.32
CA ALA A 247 -7.11 -20.34 -12.25
C ALA A 247 -6.16 -21.40 -11.65
N ALA A 248 -5.69 -21.21 -10.41
CA ALA A 248 -4.82 -22.18 -9.74
C ALA A 248 -5.51 -23.54 -9.51
N LEU A 249 -6.81 -23.54 -9.17
CA LEU A 249 -7.60 -24.77 -9.09
C LEU A 249 -7.71 -25.49 -10.44
N GLN A 250 -7.90 -24.73 -11.52
CA GLN A 250 -7.97 -25.27 -12.87
C GLN A 250 -6.62 -25.86 -13.30
N GLU A 251 -5.51 -25.17 -13.06
CA GLU A 251 -4.15 -25.69 -13.30
C GLU A 251 -3.89 -26.99 -12.53
N LEU A 252 -4.28 -27.04 -11.25
CA LEU A 252 -4.15 -28.25 -10.44
C LEU A 252 -5.00 -29.40 -10.99
N LYS A 253 -6.21 -29.11 -11.48
CA LYS A 253 -7.09 -30.10 -12.09
C LYS A 253 -6.52 -30.61 -13.43
N ASP A 254 -6.00 -29.70 -14.25
CA ASP A 254 -5.35 -30.03 -15.52
C ASP A 254 -4.08 -30.87 -15.30
N ALA A 255 -3.28 -30.55 -14.27
CA ALA A 255 -2.13 -31.36 -13.88
C ALA A 255 -2.54 -32.77 -13.43
N ARG A 256 -3.58 -32.88 -12.60
CA ARG A 256 -4.13 -34.19 -12.18
C ARG A 256 -4.71 -34.99 -13.36
N ALA A 257 -5.39 -34.32 -14.28
CA ALA A 257 -5.94 -34.96 -15.47
C ALA A 257 -4.84 -35.40 -16.44
N ALA A 258 -3.77 -34.62 -16.62
CA ALA A 258 -2.62 -34.99 -17.43
C ALA A 258 -1.90 -36.23 -16.86
N ILE A 259 -1.66 -36.27 -15.54
CA ILE A 259 -1.12 -37.45 -14.84
C ILE A 259 -1.97 -38.71 -15.12
N ALA A 260 -3.29 -38.56 -15.24
CA ALA A 260 -4.21 -39.67 -15.50
C ALA A 260 -4.37 -40.05 -16.98
N SER A 261 -4.10 -39.13 -17.93
CA SER A 261 -4.51 -39.27 -19.34
C SER A 261 -3.37 -39.46 -20.35
N GLY A 262 -2.13 -39.18 -19.99
CA GLY A 262 -1.01 -39.44 -20.90
C GLY A 262 0.31 -38.96 -20.33
N GLY A 263 1.38 -39.73 -20.58
CA GLY A 263 2.72 -39.46 -20.07
C GLY A 263 3.28 -38.06 -20.44
N PRO A 264 4.53 -37.78 -20.05
CA PRO A 264 5.14 -36.45 -20.13
C PRO A 264 5.01 -35.74 -21.49
N ASP A 265 5.03 -36.49 -22.59
CA ASP A 265 4.95 -35.93 -23.95
C ASP A 265 3.58 -35.31 -24.28
N ALA A 266 2.48 -35.90 -23.79
CA ALA A 266 1.13 -35.36 -24.00
C ALA A 266 0.92 -34.07 -23.19
N LEU A 267 1.47 -34.02 -21.98
CA LEU A 267 1.49 -32.80 -21.16
C LEU A 267 2.30 -31.70 -21.85
N TYR A 268 3.47 -32.02 -22.38
CA TYR A 268 4.32 -31.06 -23.08
C TYR A 268 3.64 -30.48 -24.33
N ALA A 269 2.98 -31.32 -25.13
CA ALA A 269 2.24 -30.87 -26.31
C ALA A 269 1.08 -29.92 -25.95
N LYS A 270 0.32 -30.22 -24.89
CA LYS A 270 -0.75 -29.34 -24.39
C LYS A 270 -0.17 -28.00 -23.87
N MET A 271 0.91 -28.05 -23.08
CA MET A 271 1.58 -26.85 -22.58
C MET A 271 2.17 -25.99 -23.71
N GLU A 272 2.66 -26.57 -24.80
CA GLU A 272 3.09 -25.82 -25.97
C GLU A 272 1.92 -25.10 -26.66
N GLU A 273 0.76 -25.76 -26.79
CA GLU A 273 -0.44 -25.16 -27.39
C GLU A 273 -0.97 -24.01 -26.52
N ASP A 274 -1.04 -24.21 -25.20
CA ASP A 274 -1.42 -23.18 -24.23
C ASP A 274 -0.44 -22.00 -24.24
N ASN A 275 0.87 -22.25 -24.33
CA ASN A 275 1.88 -21.19 -24.45
C ASN A 275 1.75 -20.42 -25.77
N LYS A 276 1.46 -21.08 -26.89
CA LYS A 276 1.21 -20.42 -28.18
C LYS A 276 -0.05 -19.55 -28.10
N MET A 277 -1.11 -20.03 -27.47
CA MET A 277 -2.34 -19.27 -27.25
C MET A 277 -2.12 -18.07 -26.31
N ASN A 278 -1.47 -18.27 -25.17
CA ASN A 278 -1.14 -17.22 -24.21
C ASN A 278 -0.24 -16.16 -24.83
N ARG A 279 0.75 -16.57 -25.63
CA ARG A 279 1.60 -15.64 -26.38
C ARG A 279 0.76 -14.77 -27.32
N TYR A 280 -0.15 -15.37 -28.10
CA TYR A 280 -1.06 -14.61 -28.98
C TYR A 280 -1.95 -13.63 -28.18
N LEU A 281 -2.53 -14.07 -27.06
CA LEU A 281 -3.35 -13.22 -26.20
C LEU A 281 -2.54 -12.04 -25.65
N CYS A 282 -1.33 -12.28 -25.13
CA CYS A 282 -0.47 -11.25 -24.53
C CYS A 282 0.16 -10.30 -25.56
N THR A 283 0.52 -10.76 -26.77
CA THR A 283 1.22 -9.91 -27.75
C THR A 283 0.27 -9.20 -28.71
N GLU A 284 -0.87 -9.80 -29.06
CA GLU A 284 -1.76 -9.25 -30.09
C GLU A 284 -3.13 -8.85 -29.55
N ASN A 285 -3.83 -9.72 -28.81
CA ASN A 285 -5.24 -9.49 -28.49
C ASN A 285 -5.45 -8.51 -27.31
N LEU A 286 -4.89 -8.83 -26.13
CA LEU A 286 -5.03 -8.00 -24.91
C LEU A 286 -4.45 -6.58 -25.09
N PRO A 287 -3.28 -6.38 -25.72
CA PRO A 287 -2.77 -5.04 -25.94
C PRO A 287 -3.69 -4.19 -26.82
N LYS A 288 -4.26 -4.77 -27.89
CA LYS A 288 -5.21 -4.08 -28.77
C LYS A 288 -6.47 -3.67 -28.02
N GLN A 289 -7.10 -4.60 -27.29
CA GLN A 289 -8.28 -4.30 -26.47
C GLN A 289 -7.99 -3.26 -25.39
N LEU A 290 -6.82 -3.32 -24.76
CA LEU A 290 -6.39 -2.34 -23.77
C LEU A 290 -6.18 -0.96 -24.39
N GLU A 291 -5.58 -0.90 -25.58
CA GLU A 291 -5.36 0.35 -26.30
C GLU A 291 -6.68 0.98 -26.79
N GLU A 292 -7.61 0.16 -27.30
CA GLU A 292 -8.97 0.58 -27.65
C GLU A 292 -9.72 1.13 -26.42
N SER A 293 -9.67 0.42 -25.29
CA SER A 293 -10.29 0.89 -24.04
C SER A 293 -9.64 2.18 -23.51
N LYS A 294 -8.31 2.29 -23.58
CA LYS A 294 -7.58 3.51 -23.23
C LYS A 294 -7.89 4.67 -24.18
N ALA A 295 -8.08 4.40 -25.47
CA ALA A 295 -8.49 5.40 -26.45
C ALA A 295 -9.90 5.91 -26.11
N HIS A 296 -10.84 5.00 -25.85
CA HIS A 296 -12.19 5.37 -25.45
C HIS A 296 -12.23 6.17 -24.14
N LEU A 297 -11.41 5.81 -23.14
CA LEU A 297 -11.27 6.59 -21.91
C LEU A 297 -10.67 7.98 -22.15
N ARG A 298 -9.72 8.12 -23.09
CA ARG A 298 -9.17 9.43 -23.48
C ARG A 298 -10.23 10.29 -24.14
N GLU A 299 -11.06 9.71 -25.02
CA GLU A 299 -12.19 10.39 -25.65
C GLU A 299 -13.22 10.84 -24.62
N LEU A 300 -13.66 9.95 -23.70
CA LEU A 300 -14.59 10.29 -22.63
C LEU A 300 -14.04 11.38 -21.70
N LYS A 301 -12.75 11.32 -21.35
CA LYS A 301 -12.11 12.38 -20.56
C LYS A 301 -12.06 13.71 -21.30
N ARG A 302 -11.84 13.70 -22.61
CA ARG A 302 -11.90 14.90 -23.45
C ARG A 302 -13.31 15.48 -23.46
N VAL A 303 -14.33 14.65 -23.67
CA VAL A 303 -15.74 15.07 -23.64
C VAL A 303 -16.13 15.63 -22.26
N LEU A 304 -15.64 15.06 -21.17
CA LEU A 304 -15.87 15.58 -19.81
C LEU A 304 -15.14 16.90 -19.53
N ALA A 305 -14.00 17.13 -20.17
CA ALA A 305 -13.21 18.36 -20.04
C ALA A 305 -13.73 19.49 -20.93
N GLU A 306 -14.50 19.16 -21.97
CA GLU A 306 -15.18 20.14 -22.80
C GLU A 306 -16.30 20.80 -21.97
N PRO A 307 -16.36 22.14 -21.91
CA PRO A 307 -17.43 22.84 -21.22
C PRO A 307 -18.78 22.51 -21.85
N ALA A 308 -19.86 22.54 -21.07
CA ALA A 308 -21.21 22.17 -21.51
C ALA A 308 -21.58 22.88 -22.83
N MET A 309 -21.48 22.14 -23.94
CA MET A 309 -21.78 22.62 -25.29
C MET A 309 -23.26 22.96 -25.42
N GLY A 310 -23.58 24.06 -26.12
CA GLY A 310 -24.96 24.40 -26.45
C GLY A 310 -25.53 23.47 -27.53
N MET A 311 -26.86 23.38 -27.65
CA MET A 311 -27.50 22.60 -28.73
C MET A 311 -27.08 23.05 -30.15
N GLN A 312 -26.63 24.30 -30.32
CA GLN A 312 -26.12 24.81 -31.59
C GLN A 312 -24.74 24.23 -31.95
N ASP A 313 -23.85 24.07 -30.97
CA ASP A 313 -22.52 23.49 -31.19
C ASP A 313 -22.60 21.99 -31.49
N LEU A 314 -23.54 21.27 -30.82
CA LEU A 314 -23.86 19.87 -31.13
C LEU A 314 -24.40 19.72 -32.56
N GLY A 315 -25.29 20.62 -33.00
CA GLY A 315 -25.79 20.62 -34.37
C GLY A 315 -24.71 20.88 -35.43
N ALA A 316 -23.74 21.75 -35.12
CA ALA A 316 -22.60 21.99 -36.00
C ALA A 316 -21.70 20.76 -36.12
N LEU A 317 -21.37 20.08 -35.00
CA LEU A 317 -20.62 18.83 -35.01
C LEU A 317 -21.37 17.71 -35.73
N GLU A 318 -22.69 17.58 -35.56
CA GLU A 318 -23.48 16.59 -36.30
C GLU A 318 -23.45 16.85 -37.82
N SER A 319 -23.49 18.13 -38.23
CA SER A 319 -23.34 18.50 -39.64
C SER A 319 -21.94 18.17 -40.16
N GLU A 320 -20.89 18.43 -39.38
CA GLU A 320 -19.50 18.12 -39.73
C GLU A 320 -19.28 16.59 -39.83
N ILE A 321 -19.83 15.81 -38.89
CA ILE A 321 -19.81 14.34 -38.93
C ILE A 321 -20.53 13.83 -40.19
N ARG A 322 -21.68 14.41 -40.57
CA ARG A 322 -22.37 14.04 -41.82
C ARG A 322 -21.52 14.32 -43.05
N GLN A 323 -20.92 15.52 -43.13
CA GLN A 323 -20.04 15.90 -44.25
C GLN A 323 -18.81 14.98 -44.34
N LEU A 324 -18.15 14.71 -43.22
CA LEU A 324 -17.00 13.80 -43.18
C LEU A 324 -17.40 12.37 -43.56
N ASN A 325 -18.56 11.89 -43.13
CA ASN A 325 -19.05 10.57 -43.55
C ASN A 325 -19.35 10.50 -45.05
N GLU A 326 -19.92 11.56 -45.63
CA GLU A 326 -20.11 11.66 -47.09
C GLU A 326 -18.79 11.69 -47.84
N ASP A 327 -17.78 12.40 -47.32
CA ASP A 327 -16.46 12.45 -47.93
C ASP A 327 -15.69 11.13 -47.78
N ILE A 328 -15.84 10.43 -46.65
CA ILE A 328 -15.34 9.07 -46.47
C ILE A 328 -16.02 8.12 -47.46
N ALA A 329 -17.33 8.23 -47.67
CA ALA A 329 -18.06 7.43 -48.66
C ALA A 329 -17.56 7.70 -50.08
N LYS A 330 -17.41 8.97 -50.48
CA LYS A 330 -16.83 9.36 -51.77
C LYS A 330 -15.40 8.84 -51.94
N LEU A 331 -14.55 8.95 -50.91
CA LEU A 331 -13.18 8.45 -50.95
C LEU A 331 -13.13 6.92 -51.00
N ALA A 332 -14.05 6.23 -50.32
CA ALA A 332 -14.18 4.78 -50.38
C ALA A 332 -14.62 4.32 -51.77
N GLU A 333 -15.59 4.99 -52.38
CA GLU A 333 -16.02 4.75 -53.77
C GLU A 333 -14.90 5.02 -54.77
N GLN A 334 -14.17 6.14 -54.63
CA GLN A 334 -12.99 6.44 -55.45
C GLN A 334 -11.87 5.41 -55.28
N ARG A 335 -11.67 4.89 -54.06
CA ARG A 335 -10.70 3.83 -53.79
C ARG A 335 -11.11 2.54 -54.50
N LEU A 336 -12.38 2.13 -54.39
CA LEU A 336 -12.95 0.95 -55.06
C LEU A 336 -12.90 1.06 -56.60
N ALA A 337 -13.13 2.27 -57.14
CA ALA A 337 -13.03 2.56 -58.57
C ALA A 337 -11.57 2.58 -59.09
N LYS A 338 -10.59 2.85 -58.22
CA LYS A 338 -9.15 2.78 -58.56
C LYS A 338 -8.58 1.37 -58.44
N THR A 339 -9.00 0.55 -57.47
CA THR A 339 -8.55 -0.85 -57.35
C THR A 339 -9.06 -1.76 -58.47
N THR A 340 -10.10 -1.36 -59.20
CA THR A 340 -10.65 -2.13 -60.33
C THR A 340 -9.88 -1.95 -61.64
N LYS A 341 -8.92 -1.01 -61.75
CA LYS A 341 -8.24 -0.66 -63.00
C LYS A 341 -6.72 -0.91 -63.04
N GLY A 342 -6.15 -1.71 -62.15
CA GLY A 342 -4.72 -2.07 -62.26
C GLY A 342 -4.28 -3.13 -61.25
N ASP A 343 -3.63 -4.15 -61.80
CA ASP A 343 -2.99 -5.35 -61.23
C ASP A 343 -2.44 -5.27 -59.78
N ASP A 344 -3.32 -5.18 -58.78
CA ASP A 344 -2.95 -5.21 -57.37
C ASP A 344 -3.00 -6.65 -56.85
N LYS A 345 -2.03 -7.49 -57.23
CA LYS A 345 -1.87 -8.86 -56.67
C LYS A 345 -1.84 -8.84 -55.13
N LEU A 346 -1.39 -7.74 -54.53
CA LEU A 346 -1.44 -7.49 -53.09
C LEU A 346 -2.85 -7.30 -52.55
N ALA A 347 -3.84 -6.87 -53.35
CA ALA A 347 -5.23 -6.78 -52.92
C ALA A 347 -5.82 -8.16 -52.62
N LEU A 348 -5.49 -9.19 -53.41
CA LEU A 348 -5.88 -10.58 -53.12
C LEU A 348 -5.25 -11.06 -51.80
N PHE A 349 -3.95 -10.79 -51.59
CA PHE A 349 -3.27 -11.15 -50.33
C PHE A 349 -3.82 -10.36 -49.13
N ARG A 350 -4.18 -9.09 -49.29
CA ARG A 350 -4.85 -8.29 -48.26
C ARG A 350 -6.24 -8.83 -47.94
N GLN A 351 -7.01 -9.24 -48.96
CA GLN A 351 -8.31 -9.87 -48.77
C GLN A 351 -8.18 -11.24 -48.09
N GLN A 352 -7.21 -12.05 -48.49
CA GLN A 352 -6.93 -13.34 -47.88
C GLN A 352 -6.46 -13.18 -46.43
N ALA A 353 -5.58 -12.21 -46.14
CA ALA A 353 -5.18 -11.85 -44.79
C ALA A 353 -6.36 -11.36 -43.94
N ALA A 354 -7.27 -10.55 -44.51
CA ALA A 354 -8.48 -10.10 -43.82
C ALA A 354 -9.45 -11.25 -43.53
N ILE A 355 -9.60 -12.21 -44.45
CA ILE A 355 -10.41 -13.42 -44.23
C ILE A 355 -9.78 -14.30 -43.14
N ILE A 356 -8.46 -14.49 -43.17
CA ILE A 356 -7.73 -15.27 -42.16
C ILE A 356 -7.83 -14.58 -40.80
N LEU A 357 -7.69 -13.25 -40.74
CA LEU A 357 -7.85 -12.47 -39.52
C LEU A 357 -9.26 -12.63 -38.94
N ARG A 358 -10.31 -12.47 -39.76
CA ARG A 358 -11.70 -12.68 -39.32
C ARG A 358 -11.95 -14.11 -38.86
N LYS A 359 -11.36 -15.10 -39.52
CA LYS A 359 -11.44 -16.50 -39.08
C LYS A 359 -10.73 -16.69 -37.73
N LYS A 360 -9.53 -16.12 -37.55
CA LYS A 360 -8.76 -16.15 -36.30
C LYS A 360 -9.53 -15.49 -35.15
N GLU A 361 -10.06 -14.29 -35.37
CA GLU A 361 -10.94 -13.58 -34.43
C GLU A 361 -12.18 -14.40 -34.11
N GLY A 362 -12.88 -14.92 -35.12
CA GLY A 362 -14.05 -15.77 -34.93
C GLY A 362 -13.76 -17.04 -34.12
N THR A 363 -12.61 -17.69 -34.35
CA THR A 363 -12.18 -18.85 -33.55
C THR A 363 -11.84 -18.46 -32.11
N THR A 364 -11.22 -17.31 -31.89
CA THR A 364 -10.90 -16.83 -30.53
C THR A 364 -12.15 -16.49 -29.74
N VAL A 365 -13.18 -15.93 -30.39
CA VAL A 365 -14.49 -15.68 -29.76
C VAL A 365 -15.20 -16.99 -29.42
N ARG A 366 -15.17 -17.99 -30.31
CA ARG A 366 -15.76 -19.31 -30.02
C ARG A 366 -15.03 -20.03 -28.89
N LEU A 367 -13.70 -19.95 -28.85
CA LEU A 367 -12.89 -20.54 -27.78
C LEU A 367 -13.17 -19.83 -26.44
N ALA A 368 -13.30 -18.51 -26.44
CA ALA A 368 -13.70 -17.76 -25.25
C ALA A 368 -15.10 -18.17 -24.77
N ALA A 369 -16.08 -18.29 -25.68
CA ALA A 369 -17.43 -18.75 -25.35
C ALA A 369 -17.45 -20.18 -24.78
N ALA A 370 -16.69 -21.11 -25.38
CA ALA A 370 -16.57 -22.48 -24.88
C ALA A 370 -15.90 -22.53 -23.49
N ASN A 371 -14.87 -21.71 -23.26
CA ASN A 371 -14.24 -21.58 -21.94
C ASN A 371 -15.21 -20.99 -20.91
N GLU A 372 -16.03 -20.02 -21.31
CA GLU A 372 -17.06 -19.45 -20.46
C GLU A 372 -18.15 -20.47 -20.11
N GLU A 373 -18.62 -21.27 -21.08
CA GLU A 373 -19.54 -22.38 -20.85
C GLU A 373 -18.94 -23.43 -19.89
N VAL A 374 -17.67 -23.80 -20.07
CA VAL A 374 -16.96 -24.72 -19.15
C VAL A 374 -16.91 -24.12 -17.74
N ASN A 375 -16.54 -22.85 -17.60
CA ASN A 375 -16.49 -22.17 -16.31
C ASN A 375 -17.87 -22.08 -15.64
N GLN A 376 -18.93 -21.81 -16.41
CA GLN A 376 -20.31 -21.79 -15.92
C GLN A 376 -20.73 -23.19 -15.43
N LEU A 377 -20.48 -24.24 -16.21
CA LEU A 377 -20.79 -25.62 -15.83
C LEU A 377 -19.99 -26.06 -14.59
N LEU A 378 -18.74 -25.64 -14.46
CA LEU A 378 -17.93 -25.89 -13.27
C LEU A 378 -18.49 -25.17 -12.04
N ALA A 379 -18.90 -23.91 -12.18
CA ALA A 379 -19.54 -23.17 -11.10
C ALA A 379 -20.88 -23.80 -10.68
N GLU A 380 -21.69 -24.28 -11.63
CA GLU A 380 -22.90 -25.04 -11.33
C GLU A 380 -22.61 -26.36 -10.61
N LEU A 381 -21.53 -27.05 -10.99
CA LEU A 381 -21.11 -28.30 -10.36
C LEU A 381 -20.64 -28.06 -8.93
N GLU A 382 -19.88 -27.00 -8.67
CA GLU A 382 -19.49 -26.61 -7.30
C GLU A 382 -20.72 -26.19 -6.47
N LYS A 383 -21.63 -25.37 -7.01
CA LYS A 383 -22.90 -25.06 -6.32
C LYS A 383 -23.71 -26.31 -6.00
N LYS A 384 -23.76 -27.29 -6.91
CA LYS A 384 -24.44 -28.58 -6.66
C LYS A 384 -23.72 -29.42 -5.62
N LYS A 385 -22.38 -29.40 -5.56
CA LYS A 385 -21.60 -30.06 -4.51
C LYS A 385 -21.84 -29.39 -3.14
N GLU A 386 -21.82 -28.08 -3.07
CA GLU A 386 -22.12 -27.31 -1.86
C GLU A 386 -23.55 -27.57 -1.36
N ALA A 387 -24.53 -27.55 -2.26
CA ALA A 387 -25.92 -27.91 -1.93
C ALA A 387 -26.04 -29.37 -1.45
N SER A 388 -25.29 -30.30 -2.06
CA SER A 388 -25.23 -31.70 -1.63
C SER A 388 -24.49 -31.89 -0.30
N ALA A 389 -23.56 -31.00 0.06
CA ALA A 389 -22.87 -31.01 1.35
C ALA A 389 -23.71 -30.35 2.46
N ALA A 390 -24.50 -29.33 2.11
CA ALA A 390 -25.43 -28.65 3.01
C ALA A 390 -26.64 -29.53 3.39
N GLN A 391 -27.04 -30.47 2.53
CA GLN A 391 -27.87 -31.61 2.92
C GLN A 391 -27.04 -32.58 3.76
N GLY A 392 -26.84 -32.26 5.04
CA GLY A 392 -26.00 -33.00 6.00
C GLY A 392 -26.37 -34.47 6.26
N ALA A 393 -27.31 -35.05 5.50
CA ALA A 393 -27.57 -36.48 5.47
C ALA A 393 -26.82 -37.10 4.28
N ARG A 394 -25.69 -37.74 4.56
CA ARG A 394 -24.97 -38.61 3.62
C ARG A 394 -25.87 -39.81 3.31
N MET A 395 -26.81 -39.64 2.38
CA MET A 395 -27.66 -40.71 1.86
C MET A 395 -26.76 -41.83 1.32
N PRO A 396 -26.78 -43.04 1.91
CA PRO A 396 -26.02 -44.17 1.37
C PRO A 396 -26.49 -44.42 -0.06
N LYS A 397 -25.58 -44.41 -1.04
CA LYS A 397 -25.90 -44.65 -2.46
C LYS A 397 -25.24 -45.95 -2.92
N GLY A 398 -25.91 -46.67 -3.82
CA GLY A 398 -25.37 -47.88 -4.44
C GLY A 398 -25.27 -49.07 -3.48
N GLU A 399 -24.05 -49.57 -3.28
CA GLU A 399 -23.78 -50.77 -2.47
C GLU A 399 -24.08 -50.56 -0.98
N GLU A 400 -23.78 -49.38 -0.43
CA GLU A 400 -24.05 -49.07 0.97
C GLU A 400 -25.55 -49.05 1.26
N PHE A 401 -26.38 -48.56 0.31
CA PHE A 401 -27.84 -48.63 0.42
C PHE A 401 -28.34 -50.07 0.40
N LYS A 402 -27.77 -50.92 -0.47
CA LYS A 402 -28.12 -52.35 -0.53
C LYS A 402 -27.77 -53.06 0.78
N ARG A 403 -26.60 -52.78 1.36
CA ARG A 403 -26.20 -53.30 2.68
C ARG A 403 -27.13 -52.80 3.78
N TYR A 404 -27.46 -51.52 3.80
CA TYR A 404 -28.39 -50.94 4.76
C TYR A 404 -29.79 -51.56 4.67
N VAL A 405 -30.32 -51.76 3.45
CA VAL A 405 -31.61 -52.43 3.24
C VAL A 405 -31.57 -53.90 3.65
N ALA A 406 -30.45 -54.60 3.37
CA ALA A 406 -30.26 -55.98 3.82
C ALA A 406 -30.23 -56.06 5.36
N GLU A 407 -29.50 -55.17 6.03
CA GLU A 407 -29.50 -55.04 7.49
C GLU A 407 -30.86 -54.68 8.06
N LEU A 408 -31.62 -53.81 7.39
CA LEU A 408 -32.97 -53.46 7.82
C LEU A 408 -33.90 -54.66 7.71
N ARG A 409 -33.76 -55.46 6.64
CA ARG A 409 -34.51 -56.71 6.48
C ARG A 409 -34.14 -57.72 7.56
N THR A 410 -32.86 -57.94 7.83
CA THR A 410 -32.44 -58.85 8.90
C THR A 410 -32.95 -58.37 10.26
N LYS A 411 -32.79 -57.09 10.59
CA LYS A 411 -33.36 -56.48 11.81
C LYS A 411 -34.88 -56.63 11.89
N SER A 412 -35.60 -56.47 10.78
CA SER A 412 -37.05 -56.68 10.73
C SER A 412 -37.43 -58.15 10.97
N THR A 413 -36.67 -59.11 10.41
CA THR A 413 -36.90 -60.53 10.69
C THR A 413 -36.63 -60.88 12.15
N VAL A 414 -35.55 -60.34 12.73
CA VAL A 414 -35.22 -60.51 14.16
C VAL A 414 -36.31 -59.91 15.04
N TYR A 415 -36.80 -58.71 14.71
CA TYR A 415 -37.91 -58.08 15.42
C TYR A 415 -39.17 -58.94 15.39
N LYS A 416 -39.57 -59.45 14.21
CA LYS A 416 -40.74 -60.32 14.07
C LYS A 416 -40.60 -61.61 14.88
N ARG A 417 -39.41 -62.23 14.85
CA ARG A 417 -39.10 -63.42 15.65
C ARG A 417 -39.20 -63.13 17.15
N LYS A 418 -38.56 -62.05 17.63
CA LYS A 418 -38.59 -61.65 19.05
C LYS A 418 -40.01 -61.29 19.51
N LYS A 419 -40.81 -60.67 18.65
CA LYS A 419 -42.22 -60.40 18.90
C LYS A 419 -43.04 -61.69 19.02
N ALA A 420 -42.77 -62.69 18.19
CA ALA A 420 -43.41 -64.01 18.29
C ALA A 420 -42.99 -64.77 19.55
N GLU A 421 -41.69 -64.75 19.90
CA GLU A 421 -41.18 -65.32 21.16
C GLU A 421 -41.84 -64.66 22.38
N LEU A 422 -41.95 -63.33 22.40
CA LEU A 422 -42.67 -62.60 23.45
C LEU A 422 -44.15 -62.98 23.51
N SER A 423 -44.83 -63.10 22.36
CA SER A 423 -46.22 -63.53 22.32
C SER A 423 -46.42 -64.94 22.86
N SER A 424 -45.48 -65.86 22.59
CA SER A 424 -45.49 -67.23 23.13
C SER A 424 -45.33 -67.21 24.65
N LEU A 425 -44.35 -66.46 25.17
CA LEU A 425 -44.12 -66.31 26.60
C LEU A 425 -45.32 -65.68 27.31
N THR A 426 -45.99 -64.71 26.70
CA THR A 426 -47.23 -64.12 27.27
C THR A 426 -48.37 -65.14 27.30
N ALA A 427 -48.50 -65.97 26.25
CA ALA A 427 -49.51 -67.03 26.24
C ALA A 427 -49.22 -68.12 27.30
N GLU A 428 -47.96 -68.55 27.41
CA GLU A 428 -47.52 -69.49 28.45
C GLU A 428 -47.75 -68.92 29.84
N PHE A 429 -47.40 -67.65 30.07
CA PHE A 429 -47.68 -66.97 31.34
C PHE A 429 -49.18 -66.98 31.67
N GLY A 430 -50.06 -66.75 30.69
CA GLY A 430 -51.50 -66.84 30.88
C GLY A 430 -51.99 -68.26 31.22
N VAL A 431 -51.41 -69.30 30.60
CA VAL A 431 -51.70 -70.71 30.93
C VAL A 431 -51.20 -71.06 32.32
N LEU A 432 -50.01 -70.60 32.70
CA LEU A 432 -49.43 -70.77 34.03
C LEU A 432 -50.28 -70.09 35.10
N GLN A 433 -50.72 -68.85 34.86
CA GLN A 433 -51.61 -68.13 35.79
C GLN A 433 -52.94 -68.87 35.98
N ARG A 434 -53.56 -69.37 34.90
CA ARG A 434 -54.78 -70.19 35.00
C ARG A 434 -54.53 -71.51 35.72
N SER A 435 -53.37 -72.13 35.51
CA SER A 435 -53.00 -73.37 36.19
C SER A 435 -52.76 -73.12 37.68
N GLU A 436 -52.13 -72.00 38.04
CA GLU A 436 -51.95 -71.55 39.42
C GLU A 436 -53.31 -71.32 40.11
N GLU A 437 -54.26 -70.64 39.45
CA GLU A 437 -55.61 -70.43 39.99
C GLU A 437 -56.36 -71.74 40.23
N ILE A 438 -56.29 -72.70 39.28
CA ILE A 438 -56.90 -74.02 39.43
C ILE A 438 -56.26 -74.79 40.59
N LEU A 439 -54.94 -74.75 40.71
CA LEU A 439 -54.21 -75.43 41.78
C LEU A 439 -54.50 -74.81 43.15
N ARG A 440 -54.53 -73.47 43.26
CA ARG A 440 -54.93 -72.78 44.50
C ARG A 440 -56.36 -73.13 44.89
N SER A 441 -57.28 -73.17 43.94
CA SER A 441 -58.67 -73.56 44.20
C SER A 441 -58.78 -75.00 44.68
N LYS A 442 -58.03 -75.93 44.08
CA LYS A 442 -57.98 -77.34 44.53
C LYS A 442 -57.30 -77.49 45.89
N GLN A 443 -56.21 -76.76 46.13
CA GLN A 443 -55.51 -76.76 47.40
C GLN A 443 -56.43 -76.25 48.51
N GLN A 444 -57.13 -75.14 48.28
CA GLN A 444 -58.08 -74.60 49.24
C GLN A 444 -59.25 -75.56 49.50
N GLY A 445 -59.79 -76.22 48.47
CA GLY A 445 -60.82 -77.25 48.64
C GLY A 445 -60.34 -78.51 49.39
N MET A 446 -59.07 -78.89 49.22
CA MET A 446 -58.43 -79.96 50.00
C MET A 446 -58.19 -79.52 51.44
N GLU A 447 -57.67 -78.31 51.69
CA GLU A 447 -57.48 -77.72 53.02
C GLU A 447 -58.81 -77.58 53.77
N ASP A 448 -59.88 -77.17 53.09
CA ASP A 448 -61.23 -77.08 53.65
C ASP A 448 -61.80 -78.46 53.98
N SER A 449 -61.55 -79.48 53.15
CA SER A 449 -61.97 -80.86 53.40
C SER A 449 -61.19 -81.50 54.56
N LEU A 450 -59.89 -81.22 54.64
CA LEU A 450 -59.01 -81.71 55.70
C LEU A 450 -59.32 -81.04 57.04
N THR A 451 -59.55 -79.72 57.06
CA THR A 451 -59.97 -79.01 58.28
C THR A 451 -61.39 -79.42 58.73
N ALA A 452 -62.29 -79.75 57.80
CA ALA A 452 -63.60 -80.31 58.13
C ALA A 452 -63.51 -81.73 58.71
N MET A 453 -62.61 -82.57 58.20
CA MET A 453 -62.30 -83.90 58.75
C MET A 453 -61.65 -83.81 60.14
N GLU A 454 -60.69 -82.90 60.33
CA GLU A 454 -60.04 -82.65 61.63
C GLU A 454 -61.05 -82.15 62.69
N LYS A 455 -61.99 -81.28 62.29
CA LYS A 455 -63.09 -80.84 63.18
C LYS A 455 -64.09 -81.95 63.51
N ARG A 456 -64.35 -82.88 62.60
CA ARG A 456 -65.22 -84.05 62.85
C ARG A 456 -64.59 -85.07 63.78
N HIS A 457 -63.27 -85.21 63.77
CA HIS A 457 -62.55 -86.19 64.59
C HIS A 457 -61.90 -85.62 65.85
N GLY A 458 -62.08 -84.33 66.14
CA GLY A 458 -61.74 -83.72 67.43
C GLY A 458 -60.25 -83.46 67.67
N VAL A 459 -59.42 -83.47 66.61
CA VAL A 459 -57.97 -83.28 66.71
C VAL A 459 -57.53 -82.29 65.64
N ALA A 460 -57.29 -81.04 66.03
CA ALA A 460 -56.79 -79.99 65.13
C ALA A 460 -55.26 -80.00 65.11
N GLY A 461 -54.65 -80.00 63.91
CA GLY A 461 -53.20 -79.86 63.75
C GLY A 461 -52.39 -81.15 63.55
N PHE A 462 -53.04 -82.27 63.19
CA PHE A 462 -52.34 -83.53 62.89
C PHE A 462 -51.74 -83.52 61.46
N HIS A 463 -52.39 -82.83 60.51
CA HIS A 463 -51.94 -82.81 59.11
C HIS A 463 -50.58 -82.10 58.88
N ALA A 464 -50.31 -81.01 59.61
CA ALA A 464 -49.05 -80.27 59.51
C ALA A 464 -47.84 -81.08 60.05
N ALA A 465 -48.09 -81.99 61.00
CA ALA A 465 -47.06 -82.89 61.53
C ALA A 465 -46.81 -84.11 60.63
N GLN A 466 -47.80 -84.55 59.84
CA GLN A 466 -47.65 -85.64 58.87
C GLN A 466 -46.98 -85.17 57.57
N GLU A 467 -47.28 -83.97 57.10
CA GLU A 467 -46.67 -83.37 55.90
C GLU A 467 -45.15 -83.17 56.04
N THR A 468 -44.68 -82.92 57.27
CA THR A 468 -43.24 -82.81 57.55
C THR A 468 -42.53 -84.17 57.60
N LEU A 469 -43.25 -85.26 57.87
CA LEU A 469 -42.73 -86.64 57.86
C LEU A 469 -42.76 -87.27 56.45
N GLU A 470 -43.76 -86.95 55.62
CA GLU A 470 -43.83 -87.36 54.20
C GLU A 470 -42.76 -86.68 53.34
N LYS A 471 -42.52 -85.37 53.54
CA LYS A 471 -41.43 -84.61 52.87
C LYS A 471 -40.03 -85.18 53.14
N VAL A 472 -39.85 -85.90 54.25
CA VAL A 472 -38.57 -86.55 54.60
C VAL A 472 -38.46 -87.95 53.99
N SER A 473 -39.59 -88.61 53.72
CA SER A 473 -39.65 -89.94 53.09
C SER A 473 -39.58 -89.86 51.56
N GLU A 474 -40.25 -88.90 50.92
CA GLU A 474 -40.17 -88.65 49.47
C GLU A 474 -38.76 -88.23 49.05
N ARG A 475 -38.10 -87.35 49.82
CA ARG A 475 -36.71 -86.96 49.58
C ARG A 475 -35.71 -88.12 49.64
N LYS A 476 -36.05 -89.24 50.28
CA LYS A 476 -35.15 -90.40 50.37
C LYS A 476 -35.38 -91.39 49.23
N ALA A 477 -36.62 -91.57 48.79
CA ALA A 477 -36.97 -92.40 47.63
C ALA A 477 -36.58 -91.75 46.29
N GLU A 478 -36.72 -90.43 46.16
CA GLU A 478 -36.25 -89.68 44.97
C GLU A 478 -34.73 -89.74 44.83
N VAL A 479 -33.97 -89.80 45.93
CA VAL A 479 -32.50 -89.84 45.90
C VAL A 479 -31.94 -91.19 45.43
N ASP A 480 -32.63 -92.30 45.69
CA ASP A 480 -32.16 -93.63 45.28
C ASP A 480 -32.61 -94.00 43.85
N GLU A 481 -33.76 -93.53 43.38
CA GLU A 481 -34.19 -93.65 41.97
C GLU A 481 -33.46 -92.66 41.05
N ALA A 482 -33.19 -91.44 41.54
CA ALA A 482 -32.33 -90.50 40.84
C ALA A 482 -30.94 -91.09 40.64
N LYS A 483 -30.31 -91.77 41.60
CA LYS A 483 -28.94 -92.32 41.42
C LYS A 483 -28.85 -93.44 40.36
N GLY A 484 -29.91 -94.23 40.16
CA GLY A 484 -29.95 -95.29 39.15
C GLY A 484 -30.20 -94.78 37.73
N ARG A 485 -31.17 -93.88 37.55
CA ARG A 485 -31.44 -93.24 36.24
C ARG A 485 -30.39 -92.20 35.89
N THR A 486 -29.82 -91.52 36.87
CA THR A 486 -28.74 -90.55 36.62
C THR A 486 -27.50 -91.21 36.06
N LEU A 487 -27.10 -92.45 36.38
CA LEU A 487 -25.86 -92.98 35.78
C LEU A 487 -25.98 -93.29 34.27
N GLU A 488 -27.14 -93.80 33.81
CA GLU A 488 -27.38 -94.06 32.39
C GLU A 488 -27.84 -92.80 31.62
N GLU A 489 -28.68 -91.97 32.22
CA GLU A 489 -29.06 -90.67 31.64
C GLU A 489 -27.91 -89.69 31.66
N ILE A 490 -27.07 -89.61 32.71
CA ILE A 490 -25.84 -88.80 32.70
C ILE A 490 -24.88 -89.35 31.67
N SER A 491 -24.75 -90.66 31.46
CA SER A 491 -23.88 -91.19 30.41
C SER A 491 -24.40 -90.84 29.00
N ALA A 492 -25.71 -90.99 28.76
CA ALA A 492 -26.35 -90.62 27.50
C ALA A 492 -26.33 -89.10 27.25
N ILE A 493 -26.59 -88.31 28.30
CA ILE A 493 -26.49 -86.85 28.30
C ILE A 493 -25.04 -86.44 28.10
N ILE A 494 -24.05 -87.07 28.73
CA ILE A 494 -22.62 -86.81 28.50
C ILE A 494 -22.26 -87.13 27.07
N THR A 495 -22.72 -88.23 26.46
CA THR A 495 -22.47 -88.47 25.02
C THR A 495 -23.17 -87.44 24.13
N LYS A 496 -24.41 -87.06 24.41
CA LYS A 496 -25.12 -85.99 23.67
C LYS A 496 -24.50 -84.61 23.90
N LEU A 497 -23.98 -84.31 25.09
CA LEU A 497 -23.24 -83.09 25.42
C LEU A 497 -21.90 -83.11 24.75
N THR A 498 -21.18 -84.24 24.73
CA THR A 498 -19.88 -84.37 24.06
C THR A 498 -20.06 -84.21 22.56
N ASN A 499 -21.10 -84.80 21.97
CA ASN A 499 -21.43 -84.62 20.56
C ASN A 499 -21.85 -83.18 20.25
N ASN A 500 -22.72 -82.55 21.06
CA ASN A 500 -23.07 -81.14 20.90
C ASN A 500 -21.88 -80.21 21.12
N ILE A 501 -21.00 -80.50 22.08
CA ILE A 501 -19.77 -79.76 22.34
C ILE A 501 -18.85 -79.90 21.13
N ASN A 502 -18.72 -81.08 20.54
CA ASN A 502 -17.92 -81.29 19.34
C ASN A 502 -18.51 -80.60 18.10
N GLU A 503 -19.82 -80.66 17.89
CA GLU A 503 -20.50 -79.92 16.82
C GLU A 503 -20.36 -78.40 17.01
N LYS A 504 -20.57 -77.89 18.22
CA LYS A 504 -20.38 -76.48 18.55
C LYS A 504 -18.91 -76.06 18.45
N LYS A 505 -17.97 -76.91 18.84
CA LYS A 505 -16.52 -76.68 18.67
C LYS A 505 -16.16 -76.63 17.19
N ASN A 506 -16.71 -77.51 16.36
CA ASN A 506 -16.50 -77.50 14.90
C ASN A 506 -17.14 -76.28 14.22
N GLN A 507 -18.30 -75.81 14.69
CA GLN A 507 -18.93 -74.57 14.22
C GLN A 507 -18.20 -73.31 14.71
N LEU A 508 -17.69 -73.31 15.95
CA LEU A 508 -16.98 -72.19 16.55
C LEU A 508 -15.54 -72.09 16.08
N SER A 509 -14.86 -73.18 15.72
CA SER A 509 -13.47 -73.17 15.26
C SER A 509 -13.21 -72.20 14.10
N PRO A 510 -13.98 -72.21 12.99
CA PRO A 510 -13.78 -71.24 11.91
C PRO A 510 -14.08 -69.80 12.35
N VAL A 511 -15.14 -69.58 13.15
CA VAL A 511 -15.50 -68.24 13.67
C VAL A 511 -14.43 -67.70 14.62
N ILE A 512 -13.85 -68.54 15.48
CA ILE A 512 -12.73 -68.18 16.35
C ILE A 512 -11.49 -67.86 15.53
N GLN A 513 -11.26 -68.57 14.43
CA GLN A 513 -10.14 -68.32 13.54
C GLN A 513 -10.31 -67.01 12.76
N GLU A 514 -11.52 -66.73 12.24
CA GLU A 514 -11.88 -65.44 11.65
C GLU A 514 -11.75 -64.29 12.68
N LEU A 515 -12.19 -64.51 13.92
CA LEU A 515 -12.11 -63.52 14.98
C LEU A 515 -10.64 -63.28 15.43
N ARG A 516 -9.79 -64.30 15.40
CA ARG A 516 -8.34 -64.14 15.57
C ARG A 516 -7.74 -63.31 14.44
N THR A 517 -8.05 -63.63 13.19
CA THR A 517 -7.55 -62.84 12.04
C THR A 517 -8.03 -61.39 12.08
N LEU A 518 -9.29 -61.16 12.46
CA LEU A 518 -9.85 -59.82 12.57
C LEU A 518 -9.23 -59.04 13.74
N ARG A 519 -8.91 -59.70 14.86
CA ARG A 519 -8.16 -59.09 15.97
C ARG A 519 -6.74 -58.72 15.56
N THR A 520 -6.07 -59.56 14.77
CA THR A 520 -4.74 -59.23 14.22
C THR A 520 -4.85 -58.03 13.28
N GLN A 521 -5.80 -58.04 12.33
CA GLN A 521 -6.03 -56.91 11.42
C GLN A 521 -6.38 -55.61 12.16
N TYR A 522 -7.19 -55.69 13.22
CA TYR A 522 -7.51 -54.54 14.06
C TYR A 522 -6.28 -54.02 14.80
N SER A 523 -5.45 -54.92 15.36
CA SER A 523 -4.20 -54.55 16.03
C SER A 523 -3.21 -53.89 15.07
N ASP A 524 -3.09 -54.41 13.85
CA ASP A 524 -2.21 -53.85 12.82
C ASP A 524 -2.72 -52.47 12.38
N LEU A 525 -4.03 -52.32 12.15
CA LEU A 525 -4.65 -51.04 11.79
C LEU A 525 -4.53 -50.01 12.91
N GLU A 526 -4.66 -50.43 14.17
CA GLU A 526 -4.48 -49.57 15.35
C GLU A 526 -3.02 -49.11 15.47
N SER A 527 -2.06 -49.99 15.19
CA SER A 527 -0.64 -49.62 15.11
C SER A 527 -0.39 -48.59 14.01
N ASP A 528 -0.87 -48.85 12.79
CA ASP A 528 -0.73 -47.93 11.65
C ASP A 528 -1.38 -46.58 11.91
N TYR A 529 -2.56 -46.57 12.54
CA TYR A 529 -3.23 -45.35 12.94
C TYR A 529 -2.41 -44.56 13.96
N ASN A 530 -1.88 -45.23 14.98
CA ASN A 530 -1.05 -44.59 16.01
C ASN A 530 0.24 -44.01 15.43
N ASP A 531 0.89 -44.71 14.49
CA ASP A 531 2.09 -44.21 13.82
C ASP A 531 1.79 -43.02 12.92
N ARG A 532 0.72 -43.08 12.11
CA ARG A 532 0.28 -41.93 11.31
C ARG A 532 -0.13 -40.74 12.16
N LYS A 533 -0.80 -40.98 13.28
CA LYS A 533 -1.18 -39.93 14.25
C LYS A 533 0.07 -39.29 14.86
N ARG A 534 1.07 -40.08 15.25
CA ARG A 534 2.35 -39.54 15.76
C ARG A 534 3.06 -38.66 14.73
N VAL A 535 3.10 -39.08 13.47
CA VAL A 535 3.69 -38.28 12.39
C VAL A 535 2.91 -36.98 12.20
N TYR A 536 1.58 -37.06 12.15
CA TYR A 536 0.71 -35.89 12.04
C TYR A 536 0.93 -34.91 13.20
N ASP A 537 0.87 -35.39 14.45
CA ASP A 537 1.04 -34.57 15.65
C ASP A 537 2.44 -33.92 15.67
N ALA A 538 3.49 -34.64 15.24
CA ALA A 538 4.84 -34.09 15.12
C ALA A 538 4.93 -33.01 14.03
N THR A 539 4.32 -33.22 12.87
CA THR A 539 4.31 -32.21 11.79
C THR A 539 3.49 -30.97 12.17
N MET A 540 2.35 -31.14 12.84
CA MET A 540 1.54 -30.03 13.33
C MET A 540 2.30 -29.21 14.38
N ALA A 541 2.96 -29.86 15.34
CA ALA A 541 3.79 -29.17 16.32
C ALA A 541 4.96 -28.40 15.67
N GLY A 542 5.56 -28.96 14.61
CA GLY A 542 6.59 -28.27 13.82
C GLY A 542 6.04 -27.01 13.14
N LEU A 543 4.91 -27.13 12.43
CA LEU A 543 4.26 -26.02 11.76
C LEU A 543 3.77 -24.94 12.73
N ASP A 544 3.21 -25.32 13.88
CA ASP A 544 2.79 -24.38 14.93
C ASP A 544 4.00 -23.61 15.49
N SER A 545 5.15 -24.28 15.67
CA SER A 545 6.38 -23.64 16.10
C SER A 545 6.92 -22.64 15.06
N GLU A 546 6.92 -23.02 13.78
CA GLU A 546 7.32 -22.13 12.67
C GLU A 546 6.37 -20.94 12.55
N ALA A 547 5.06 -21.16 12.68
CA ALA A 547 4.06 -20.10 12.67
C ALA A 547 4.27 -19.10 13.81
N LEU A 548 4.54 -19.58 15.04
CA LEU A 548 4.83 -18.72 16.19
C LEU A 548 6.13 -17.93 16.01
N GLN A 549 7.17 -18.53 15.42
CA GLN A 549 8.42 -17.82 15.10
C GLN A 549 8.18 -16.71 14.07
N LEU A 550 7.47 -17.01 12.98
CA LEU A 550 7.12 -16.02 11.96
C LEU A 550 6.24 -14.89 12.52
N GLU A 551 5.27 -15.20 13.38
CA GLU A 551 4.47 -14.19 14.06
C GLU A 551 5.34 -13.27 14.95
N HIS A 552 6.31 -13.84 15.65
CA HIS A 552 7.24 -13.07 16.47
C HIS A 552 8.15 -12.17 15.63
N GLU A 553 8.68 -12.66 14.51
CA GLU A 553 9.48 -11.88 13.57
C GLU A 553 8.67 -10.73 12.97
N VAL A 554 7.44 -11.00 12.51
CA VAL A 554 6.53 -9.97 11.98
C VAL A 554 6.23 -8.91 13.04
N LYS A 555 6.04 -9.30 14.30
CA LYS A 555 5.84 -8.35 15.41
C LYS A 555 7.07 -7.48 15.65
N THR A 556 8.26 -8.07 15.62
CA THR A 556 9.53 -7.34 15.77
C THR A 556 9.73 -6.35 14.62
N TYR A 557 9.53 -6.78 13.37
CA TYR A 557 9.64 -5.88 12.22
C TYR A 557 8.61 -4.75 12.25
N ARG A 558 7.39 -4.99 12.72
CA ARG A 558 6.39 -3.91 12.91
C ARG A 558 6.85 -2.89 13.95
N GLN A 559 7.46 -3.34 15.04
CA GLN A 559 8.01 -2.46 16.06
C GLN A 559 9.18 -1.63 15.52
N ASP A 560 10.07 -2.25 14.75
CA ASP A 560 11.21 -1.57 14.12
C ASP A 560 10.74 -0.50 13.12
N ILE A 561 9.76 -0.82 12.28
CA ILE A 561 9.13 0.14 11.36
C ILE A 561 8.55 1.33 12.13
N GLN A 562 7.86 1.10 13.25
CA GLN A 562 7.29 2.17 14.07
C GLN A 562 8.38 3.05 14.69
N ASN A 563 9.46 2.44 15.16
CA ASN A 563 10.62 3.16 15.72
C ASN A 563 11.31 4.01 14.64
N ASP A 564 11.52 3.45 13.45
CA ASP A 564 12.15 4.14 12.33
C ASP A 564 11.28 5.26 11.78
N GLN A 565 9.96 5.08 11.69
CA GLN A 565 9.03 6.16 11.32
C GLN A 565 9.09 7.30 12.34
N SER A 566 9.10 6.98 13.64
CA SER A 566 9.21 7.98 14.70
C SER A 566 10.53 8.75 14.61
N ARG A 567 11.64 8.04 14.35
CA ARG A 567 12.96 8.63 14.14
C ARG A 567 13.03 9.50 12.90
N TYR A 568 12.42 9.05 11.80
CA TYR A 568 12.31 9.81 10.55
C TYR A 568 11.57 11.13 10.76
N HIS A 569 10.40 11.10 11.40
CA HIS A 569 9.64 12.33 11.69
C HIS A 569 10.38 13.27 12.64
N TYR A 570 11.05 12.73 13.65
CA TYR A 570 11.88 13.51 14.56
C TYR A 570 13.03 14.21 13.83
N LEU A 571 13.78 13.48 12.99
CA LEU A 571 14.89 14.02 12.21
C LEU A 571 14.40 15.04 11.19
N ASN A 572 13.29 14.79 10.50
CA ASN A 572 12.69 15.78 9.59
C ASN A 572 12.29 17.07 10.32
N MET A 573 11.74 16.96 11.53
CA MET A 573 11.42 18.14 12.33
C MET A 573 12.69 18.89 12.74
N GLN A 574 13.76 18.17 13.12
CA GLN A 574 15.05 18.79 13.41
C GLN A 574 15.66 19.49 12.19
N ILE A 575 15.59 18.88 11.00
CA ILE A 575 16.05 19.48 9.75
C ILE A 575 15.24 20.75 9.46
N SER A 576 13.91 20.69 9.56
CA SER A 576 13.06 21.87 9.37
C SER A 576 13.40 23.01 10.35
N LEU A 577 13.66 22.69 11.62
CA LEU A 577 14.13 23.67 12.60
C LEU A 577 15.51 24.24 12.24
N ALA A 578 16.42 23.39 11.76
CA ALA A 578 17.74 23.82 11.30
C ALA A 578 17.64 24.72 10.06
N ASP A 579 16.77 24.40 9.09
CA ASP A 579 16.52 25.20 7.89
C ASP A 579 15.96 26.58 8.26
N VAL A 580 14.98 26.65 9.17
CA VAL A 580 14.46 27.93 9.68
C VAL A 580 15.57 28.73 10.37
N SER A 581 16.45 28.07 11.12
CA SER A 581 17.59 28.73 11.75
C SER A 581 18.62 29.24 10.73
N HIS A 582 18.86 28.46 9.67
CA HIS A 582 19.75 28.79 8.57
C HIS A 582 19.21 29.97 7.76
N ASP A 583 17.92 29.94 7.43
CA ASP A 583 17.21 31.05 6.77
C ASP A 583 17.31 32.33 7.59
N ARG A 584 17.18 32.24 8.92
CA ARG A 584 17.34 33.39 9.82
C ARG A 584 18.77 33.96 9.74
N VAL A 585 19.79 33.12 9.74
CA VAL A 585 21.19 33.53 9.59
C VAL A 585 21.45 34.14 8.21
N MET A 586 20.92 33.53 7.15
CA MET A 586 21.07 34.04 5.78
C MET A 586 20.36 35.39 5.59
N GLN A 587 19.19 35.57 6.19
CA GLN A 587 18.48 36.86 6.23
C GLN A 587 19.31 37.91 6.97
N GLU A 588 19.93 37.55 8.10
CA GLU A 588 20.79 38.45 8.86
C GLU A 588 22.07 38.82 8.08
N MET A 589 22.72 37.85 7.42
CA MET A 589 23.89 38.07 6.57
C MET A 589 23.58 38.98 5.37
N LYS A 590 22.42 38.81 4.74
CA LYS A 590 21.93 39.71 3.67
C LYS A 590 21.70 41.14 4.17
N SER A 591 21.13 41.30 5.37
CA SER A 591 20.97 42.63 5.99
C SER A 591 22.31 43.31 6.30
N TYR A 592 23.37 42.55 6.63
CA TYR A 592 24.71 43.10 6.90
C TYR A 592 25.49 43.47 5.64
N ILE A 593 25.41 42.65 4.59
CA ILE A 593 26.15 42.88 3.33
C ILE A 593 25.53 44.05 2.53
N GLY A 594 24.22 44.26 2.62
CA GLY A 594 23.50 45.33 1.91
C GLY A 594 23.42 45.11 0.39
N GLY A 595 22.56 45.89 -0.29
CA GLY A 595 22.46 45.90 -1.76
C GLY A 595 21.22 45.22 -2.38
N ASP A 596 20.27 44.73 -1.59
CA ASP A 596 19.02 44.12 -2.08
C ASP A 596 17.80 44.99 -1.66
N GLU A 597 17.42 45.96 -2.50
CA GLU A 597 16.34 46.94 -2.23
C GLU A 597 14.99 46.26 -1.94
N ALA A 598 14.72 45.12 -2.56
CA ALA A 598 13.52 44.34 -2.31
C ALA A 598 13.52 43.75 -0.89
N PHE A 599 14.64 43.20 -0.44
CA PHE A 599 14.78 42.66 0.92
C PHE A 599 14.71 43.75 2.00
N GLU A 600 15.31 44.91 1.75
CA GLU A 600 15.22 46.06 2.66
C GLU A 600 13.79 46.62 2.77
N SER A 601 13.01 46.62 1.68
CA SER A 601 11.61 47.04 1.70
C SER A 601 10.73 46.13 2.58
N VAL A 602 10.98 44.81 2.54
CA VAL A 602 10.28 43.81 3.35
C VAL A 602 10.70 43.90 4.83
N GLN A 603 11.98 44.14 5.11
CA GLN A 603 12.47 44.40 6.48
C GLN A 603 11.87 45.68 7.07
N LYS A 604 11.74 46.76 6.28
CA LYS A 604 11.08 48.00 6.68
C LYS A 604 9.61 47.80 7.06
N GLN A 605 8.87 46.97 6.33
CA GLN A 605 7.49 46.61 6.70
C GLN A 605 7.41 45.81 8.03
N ARG A 606 8.43 45.01 8.34
CA ARG A 606 8.53 44.27 9.62
C ARG A 606 8.93 45.15 10.80
N GLY A 607 9.41 46.38 10.56
CA GLY A 607 9.71 47.37 11.58
C GLY A 607 11.07 47.24 12.28
N PHE A 608 11.97 46.37 11.80
CA PHE A 608 13.35 46.23 12.27
C PHE A 608 14.27 45.79 11.12
N LYS A 609 15.55 46.20 11.13
CA LYS A 609 16.49 45.93 10.02
C LYS A 609 17.30 44.65 10.22
N THR A 610 17.56 44.28 11.47
CA THR A 610 18.25 43.04 11.84
C THR A 610 17.58 42.38 13.04
N TYR A 611 17.66 41.05 13.13
CA TYR A 611 17.20 40.32 14.31
C TYR A 611 17.95 40.76 15.57
N ARG A 612 19.24 41.14 15.43
CA ARG A 612 20.03 41.76 16.50
C ARG A 612 19.39 43.04 17.05
N GLU A 613 18.98 43.98 16.19
CA GLU A 613 18.29 45.20 16.62
C GLU A 613 16.97 44.90 17.33
N LEU A 614 16.18 43.95 16.80
CA LEU A 614 14.92 43.54 17.43
C LEU A 614 15.15 42.99 18.84
N TYR A 615 16.09 42.04 18.99
CA TYR A 615 16.38 41.44 20.28
C TYR A 615 16.98 42.47 21.25
N GLN A 616 17.84 43.37 20.78
CA GLN A 616 18.41 44.42 21.61
C GLN A 616 17.35 45.41 22.10
N LYS A 617 16.40 45.78 21.24
CA LYS A 617 15.23 46.60 21.63
C LYS A 617 14.36 45.88 22.64
N ARG A 618 14.05 44.58 22.43
CA ARG A 618 13.27 43.79 23.39
C ARG A 618 13.98 43.62 24.73
N ILE A 619 15.30 43.43 24.74
CA ILE A 619 16.10 43.37 25.97
C ILE A 619 15.98 44.70 26.72
N GLN A 620 16.14 45.83 26.03
CA GLN A 620 15.97 47.15 26.63
C GLN A 620 14.55 47.37 27.19
N GLU A 621 13.51 46.97 26.46
CA GLU A 621 12.12 47.04 26.92
C GLU A 621 11.89 46.19 28.17
N GLN A 622 12.44 44.97 28.20
CA GLN A 622 12.36 44.09 29.37
C GLN A 622 13.18 44.61 30.57
N ASP A 623 14.33 45.21 30.34
CA ASP A 623 15.14 45.84 31.38
C ASP A 623 14.42 47.05 31.99
N ILE A 624 13.77 47.88 31.15
CA ILE A 624 12.94 49.01 31.61
C ILE A 624 11.76 48.48 32.41
N LEU A 625 11.01 47.50 31.88
CA LEU A 625 9.88 46.89 32.59
C LEU A 625 10.34 46.28 33.92
N GLY A 626 11.48 45.60 33.94
CA GLY A 626 12.08 45.05 35.16
C GLY A 626 12.41 46.14 36.19
N LYS A 627 12.92 47.30 35.76
CA LYS A 627 13.14 48.46 36.65
C LYS A 627 11.82 49.00 37.17
N THR A 628 10.83 49.23 36.31
CA THR A 628 9.51 49.73 36.71
C THR A 628 8.80 48.79 37.67
N LEU A 629 8.85 47.48 37.44
CA LEU A 629 8.27 46.48 38.35
C LEU A 629 8.99 46.44 39.70
N ARG A 630 10.32 46.63 39.76
CA ARG A 630 11.04 46.76 41.02
C ARG A 630 10.66 48.05 41.77
N GLU A 631 10.46 49.16 41.07
CA GLU A 631 9.97 50.41 41.65
C GLU A 631 8.55 50.25 42.18
N GLN A 632 7.65 49.67 41.41
CA GLN A 632 6.28 49.34 41.85
C GLN A 632 6.28 48.38 43.04
N GLN A 633 7.14 47.35 43.05
CA GLN A 633 7.29 46.46 44.19
C GLN A 633 7.79 47.21 45.43
N LYS A 634 8.73 48.14 45.27
CA LYS A 634 9.23 48.98 46.37
C LYS A 634 8.13 49.91 46.89
N GLU A 635 7.37 50.55 46.01
CA GLU A 635 6.22 51.37 46.40
C GLU A 635 5.14 50.56 47.12
N VAL A 636 4.79 49.38 46.60
CA VAL A 636 3.81 48.50 47.23
C VAL A 636 4.31 48.06 48.60
N LYS A 637 5.58 47.68 48.76
CA LYS A 637 6.16 47.35 50.07
C LYS A 637 6.08 48.53 51.06
N LEU A 638 6.40 49.75 50.61
CA LEU A 638 6.30 50.96 51.44
C LEU A 638 4.86 51.30 51.82
N LYS A 639 3.91 51.13 50.89
CA LYS A 639 2.48 51.44 51.09
C LYS A 639 1.71 50.31 51.77
N HIS A 640 2.22 49.08 51.76
CA HIS A 640 1.50 47.90 52.27
C HIS A 640 1.16 48.04 53.75
N GLU A 641 2.14 48.34 54.60
CA GLU A 641 1.90 48.43 56.04
C GLU A 641 0.97 49.61 56.42
N PRO A 642 1.14 50.84 55.88
CA PRO A 642 0.16 51.91 56.06
C PRO A 642 -1.24 51.56 55.56
N ASN A 643 -1.36 50.94 54.38
CA ASN A 643 -2.66 50.57 53.81
C ASN A 643 -3.36 49.47 54.62
N VAL A 644 -2.61 48.51 55.16
CA VAL A 644 -3.15 47.47 56.05
C VAL A 644 -3.67 48.09 57.35
N LYS A 645 -2.93 49.03 57.94
CA LYS A 645 -3.39 49.79 59.12
C LYS A 645 -4.64 50.61 58.80
N GLN A 646 -4.67 51.30 57.66
CA GLN A 646 -5.82 52.07 57.21
C GLN A 646 -7.04 51.15 56.94
N LEU A 647 -6.84 49.98 56.35
CA LEU A 647 -7.90 48.99 56.13
C LEU A 647 -8.47 48.48 57.46
N ALA A 648 -7.62 48.20 58.45
CA ALA A 648 -8.06 47.81 59.79
C ALA A 648 -8.89 48.94 60.45
N MET A 649 -8.42 50.19 60.38
CA MET A 649 -9.16 51.36 60.87
C MET A 649 -10.52 51.49 60.17
N PHE A 650 -10.59 51.34 58.85
CA PHE A 650 -11.86 51.38 58.11
C PHE A 650 -12.78 50.21 58.46
N GLN A 651 -12.25 49.02 58.70
CA GLN A 651 -13.03 47.88 59.18
C GLN A 651 -13.60 48.15 60.57
N ASP A 652 -12.81 48.76 61.46
CA ASP A 652 -13.26 49.11 62.81
C ASP A 652 -14.32 50.22 62.77
N VAL A 653 -14.15 51.25 61.93
CA VAL A 653 -15.21 52.24 61.66
C VAL A 653 -16.46 51.56 61.13
N ARG A 654 -16.34 50.61 60.19
CA ARG A 654 -17.48 49.87 59.65
C ARG A 654 -18.19 49.03 60.72
N LYS A 655 -17.45 48.39 61.62
CA LYS A 655 -18.00 47.68 62.79
C LYS A 655 -18.72 48.65 63.72
N LEU A 656 -18.11 49.80 64.02
CA LEU A 656 -18.67 50.82 64.90
C LEU A 656 -19.96 51.41 64.32
N LEU A 657 -20.00 51.67 63.02
CA LEU A 657 -21.19 52.08 62.29
C LEU A 657 -22.25 50.97 62.28
N ALA A 658 -21.88 49.71 62.06
CA ALA A 658 -22.81 48.59 62.13
C ALA A 658 -23.40 48.41 63.53
N LEU A 659 -22.59 48.57 64.58
CA LEU A 659 -23.03 48.57 65.97
C LEU A 659 -23.95 49.76 66.28
N LYS A 660 -23.63 50.97 65.78
CA LYS A 660 -24.53 52.13 65.87
C LYS A 660 -25.85 51.89 65.15
N VAL A 661 -25.82 51.30 63.95
CA VAL A 661 -27.04 50.92 63.21
C VAL A 661 -27.83 49.87 63.98
N ALA A 662 -27.18 48.85 64.55
CA ALA A 662 -27.84 47.83 65.36
C ALA A 662 -28.43 48.42 66.65
N HIS A 663 -27.72 49.32 67.32
CA HIS A 663 -28.19 50.03 68.51
C HIS A 663 -29.37 50.95 68.18
N ASN A 664 -29.28 51.74 67.11
CA ASN A 664 -30.38 52.57 66.64
C ASN A 664 -31.58 51.72 66.22
N LYS A 665 -31.37 50.58 65.56
CA LYS A 665 -32.45 49.63 65.26
C LYS A 665 -33.10 49.10 66.54
N LYS A 666 -32.33 48.72 67.57
CA LYS A 666 -32.85 48.28 68.88
C LYS A 666 -33.61 49.37 69.64
N ILE A 667 -33.16 50.62 69.55
CA ILE A 667 -33.88 51.77 70.12
C ILE A 667 -35.19 52.00 69.37
N LEU A 668 -35.16 51.99 68.03
CA LEU A 668 -36.33 52.22 67.18
C LEU A 668 -37.33 51.06 67.21
N SER A 669 -36.88 49.81 67.42
CA SER A 669 -37.75 48.63 67.55
C SER A 669 -38.38 48.49 68.94
N GLY A 670 -38.09 49.41 69.88
CA GLY A 670 -38.74 49.43 71.19
C GLY A 670 -38.32 48.31 72.15
N GLU A 671 -37.25 47.57 71.84
CA GLU A 671 -36.81 46.40 72.63
C GLU A 671 -36.09 46.76 73.94
N ASN A 672 -35.81 48.05 74.21
CA ASN A 672 -35.31 48.53 75.50
C ASN A 672 -36.30 49.48 76.19
N LYS A 673 -37.58 49.09 76.25
CA LYS A 673 -38.53 49.59 77.26
C LYS A 673 -38.60 48.64 78.45
N LYS A 674 -37.47 48.39 79.13
CA LYS A 674 -37.41 47.99 80.55
C LYS A 674 -36.14 48.56 81.18
N ASP A 675 -36.35 49.43 82.17
CA ASP A 675 -35.50 49.76 83.32
C ASP A 675 -34.08 50.30 83.08
N GLN A 676 -33.96 51.63 82.95
CA GLN A 676 -33.31 52.49 83.97
C GLN A 676 -33.28 53.98 83.54
N PRO A 677 -33.35 54.92 84.50
CA PRO A 677 -33.56 56.34 84.24
C PRO A 677 -32.29 57.04 83.75
N ALA A 678 -32.51 58.18 83.08
CA ALA A 678 -31.54 59.17 82.63
C ALA A 678 -30.17 59.11 83.31
N ARG A 679 -29.14 58.74 82.54
CA ARG A 679 -27.78 59.22 82.77
C ARG A 679 -27.33 60.10 81.62
N GLN A 680 -26.93 61.29 82.03
CA GLN A 680 -26.25 62.34 81.30
C GLN A 680 -25.41 61.86 80.12
N VAL A 681 -25.57 62.61 79.04
CA VAL A 681 -24.63 62.76 77.94
C VAL A 681 -23.24 63.06 78.52
N THR A 682 -22.33 62.08 78.47
CA THR A 682 -20.89 62.37 78.36
C THR A 682 -20.55 62.28 76.88
N GLN A 683 -20.46 63.45 76.24
CA GLN A 683 -19.75 63.58 74.97
C GLN A 683 -18.26 63.35 75.27
N ASP A 684 -17.83 62.09 75.24
CA ASP A 684 -16.42 61.78 75.17
C ASP A 684 -15.90 62.27 73.81
N ARG A 685 -15.21 63.41 73.89
CA ARG A 685 -14.31 63.88 72.85
C ARG A 685 -13.23 62.82 72.64
N LEU A 686 -13.31 62.07 71.55
CA LEU A 686 -12.09 61.52 70.96
C LEU A 686 -11.44 62.65 70.16
N VAL A 687 -10.46 63.25 70.83
CA VAL A 687 -9.34 63.97 70.23
C VAL A 687 -8.56 62.99 69.34
N LEU A 688 -8.10 63.52 68.21
CA LEU A 688 -7.38 62.90 67.08
C LEU A 688 -6.51 61.68 67.40
#